data_AF-A0A417YSA0-F1
#
_entry.id   AF-A0A417YSA0-F1
#
_cell.length_a   1.000
_cell.length_b   1.000
_cell.length_c   1.000
_cell.angle_alpha   90.00
_cell.angle_beta   90.00
_cell.angle_gamma   90.00
#
_symmetry.space_group_name_H-M   'P 1'
#
loop_
_entity.id
_entity.type
_entity.pdbx_description
1 polymer ?
#
loop_
_entity_poly.entity_id
_entity_poly.type
_entity_poly.pdbx_seq_one_letter_code
_entity_poly.pdbx_strand_id
1 'polypeptide(L)'
;MIKYLNKNDEQGETDLSTKTNVKEELRELQIESYFKGNNNISKEIGELRDKIKQQKETVEAFNYLEITNELVELSVKIRDFDLAHSVYESIVPAVLRRFKTGIAENEWEDAPSLFLNGLTIAHFKGIWTEEYLKALLQLLSWFDGRKGFTHTDKHFFLKMLVERYEEWSSILDPSIEEAFWVRYTDWCLQDYLNVQTEKEPFRKKFKAFYTDEKKKGRLSGLTYRVWELLVYILGVSEEVSDWDQLMKRLGLLIKNMTEEFSEKHKEYLMSIFDQLLTLWEPRPVTSQSVFANLLSDMRKEDFIEEIFSEPLRKGIDIQSWYRTENYGLVAACHENNLVSEEELERFVFEFAYSLYHVGKWGKAKEKYEHMLETGRAHAAVHNNLGVIYRDKEKKLEDALGQFELAKNLDPNTKKYEKNIQETLEKIQHEKAKPKRQMDAYFKKIDKQTRSLCISIYKLEGQGKVTDFMLEAATTFKGRYLSKLLGELERHEIIYYDSNKGWVVCEAVGKKISDFIDPKLEREIIKGNKNILYRPIFYHESEINLYRVLIELFPQHLVFPNMDLKTIIDVRKIREYLEPDVLDYMFKAHVDFAIIDTGTYLPILTFEKDSEYQDVEPNKSNAVKKNLIFEKSGLPLIRVRYSPSMDYDRLKEEIKQSTKEYILEISQYLDDETKRILASIEPKRFGIHTDIPTEEELMESWKEIVGEMIAGQTECITMDLEHSIATITIRESVKTVIELSAENLREKIYQKHRGLNSVVFSWK
;
A
#
# COMPACT_ATOMS: atom_id res chain seq x y z
N MET A 1 70.33 -32.38 -3.63
CA MET A 1 70.69 -32.46 -2.20
C MET A 1 71.12 -33.84 -1.71
N ILE A 2 70.31 -34.90 -1.82
CA ILE A 2 70.79 -36.28 -1.51
C ILE A 2 71.98 -36.70 -2.42
N LYS A 3 72.05 -36.22 -3.67
CA LYS A 3 73.24 -36.32 -4.53
C LYS A 3 74.48 -35.53 -4.05
N TYR A 4 74.34 -34.67 -3.04
CA TYR A 4 75.41 -33.90 -2.40
C TYR A 4 75.73 -34.44 -0.99
N LEU A 5 74.73 -35.00 -0.29
CA LEU A 5 74.84 -35.59 1.05
C LEU A 5 75.68 -36.88 1.13
N ASN A 6 76.26 -37.35 0.03
CA ASN A 6 77.10 -38.55 0.03
C ASN A 6 78.47 -38.34 -0.60
N LYS A 7 78.74 -37.17 -1.19
CA LYS A 7 80.00 -37.03 -1.91
C LYS A 7 81.21 -36.81 -0.99
N ASN A 8 81.06 -36.43 0.29
CA ASN A 8 82.19 -35.82 1.01
C ASN A 8 82.48 -36.24 2.46
N ASP A 9 81.78 -37.17 3.11
CA ASP A 9 82.15 -37.58 4.49
C ASP A 9 82.70 -39.02 4.55
N GLU A 10 83.83 -39.25 3.86
CA GLU A 10 84.81 -40.31 4.16
C GLU A 10 84.48 -41.72 3.58
N GLN A 11 85.00 -42.10 2.40
CA GLN A 11 86.44 -42.35 2.22
C GLN A 11 87.13 -41.46 1.17
N GLY A 12 86.57 -40.29 0.83
CA GLY A 12 86.66 -39.98 -0.61
C GLY A 12 86.02 -41.09 -1.44
N GLU A 13 85.06 -41.82 -0.85
CA GLU A 13 84.11 -42.71 -1.51
C GLU A 13 83.10 -43.18 -0.47
N THR A 14 81.86 -42.68 -0.58
CA THR A 14 80.66 -43.46 -0.27
C THR A 14 79.59 -42.98 -1.23
N ASP A 15 79.39 -43.79 -2.25
CA ASP A 15 78.56 -43.54 -3.39
C ASP A 15 77.10 -43.87 -3.06
N LEU A 16 76.20 -42.87 -3.11
CA LEU A 16 74.74 -43.11 -2.99
C LEU A 16 74.12 -43.75 -4.24
N SER A 17 74.93 -44.31 -5.13
CA SER A 17 74.50 -45.12 -6.27
C SER A 17 74.70 -46.62 -6.11
N THR A 18 75.28 -47.12 -5.01
CA THR A 18 75.40 -48.57 -4.81
C THR A 18 74.12 -49.18 -4.27
N LYS A 19 73.29 -49.68 -5.19
CA LYS A 19 72.21 -50.68 -5.05
C LYS A 19 72.02 -51.29 -3.64
N THR A 20 71.48 -50.55 -2.67
CA THR A 20 70.79 -51.18 -1.56
C THR A 20 69.37 -51.42 -2.00
N ASN A 21 69.03 -52.70 -2.12
CA ASN A 21 67.75 -53.16 -2.57
C ASN A 21 66.73 -52.71 -1.52
N VAL A 22 66.01 -51.60 -1.75
CA VAL A 22 64.89 -51.13 -0.91
C VAL A 22 63.93 -52.26 -0.59
N LYS A 23 63.84 -53.27 -1.46
CA LYS A 23 63.07 -54.48 -1.20
C LYS A 23 63.65 -55.36 -0.09
N GLU A 24 64.97 -55.45 0.07
CA GLU A 24 65.62 -56.12 1.21
C GLU A 24 65.52 -55.28 2.47
N GLU A 25 65.74 -53.96 2.45
CA GLU A 25 65.58 -53.12 3.66
C GLU A 25 64.11 -52.98 4.10
N LEU A 26 63.15 -52.79 3.19
CA LEU A 26 61.71 -52.82 3.52
C LEU A 26 61.24 -54.24 3.93
N ARG A 27 61.90 -55.31 3.46
CA ARG A 27 61.66 -56.68 3.93
C ARG A 27 62.28 -56.93 5.31
N GLU A 28 63.48 -56.42 5.56
CA GLU A 28 64.20 -56.52 6.84
C GLU A 28 63.48 -55.73 7.94
N LEU A 29 62.94 -54.55 7.61
CA LEU A 29 62.08 -53.75 8.49
C LEU A 29 60.66 -54.34 8.66
N GLN A 30 60.34 -55.47 8.02
CA GLN A 30 59.03 -56.13 8.03
C GLN A 30 57.83 -55.24 7.65
N ILE A 31 58.09 -54.05 7.08
CA ILE A 31 57.14 -53.00 6.73
C ILE A 31 55.96 -53.55 5.91
N GLU A 32 56.24 -54.42 4.93
CA GLU A 32 55.22 -55.03 4.06
C GLU A 32 54.22 -55.92 4.80
N SER A 33 54.62 -56.54 5.90
CA SER A 33 53.74 -57.39 6.74
C SER A 33 53.01 -56.56 7.79
N TYR A 34 53.69 -55.55 8.31
CA TYR A 34 53.21 -54.70 9.39
C TYR A 34 52.00 -53.87 8.97
N PHE A 35 52.07 -53.25 7.79
CA PHE A 35 50.99 -52.41 7.30
C PHE A 35 49.82 -53.17 6.65
N LYS A 36 49.98 -54.44 6.27
CA LYS A 36 48.88 -55.29 5.78
C LYS A 36 47.84 -55.62 6.85
N GLY A 37 48.16 -55.45 8.14
CA GLY A 37 47.25 -55.68 9.25
C GLY A 37 46.38 -54.47 9.63
N ASN A 38 46.63 -53.29 9.06
CA ASN A 38 45.93 -52.05 9.41
C ASN A 38 45.00 -51.62 8.28
N ASN A 39 43.70 -51.91 8.42
CA ASN A 39 42.69 -51.74 7.37
C ASN A 39 42.55 -50.28 6.89
N ASN A 40 42.90 -49.29 7.72
CA ASN A 40 42.61 -47.87 7.46
C ASN A 40 43.54 -47.22 6.42
N ILE A 41 44.75 -47.74 6.21
CA ILE A 41 45.74 -47.16 5.28
C ILE A 41 46.07 -48.13 4.12
N SER A 42 45.33 -49.23 3.98
CA SER A 42 45.60 -50.27 2.98
C SER A 42 45.55 -49.75 1.53
N LYS A 43 44.79 -48.69 1.25
CA LYS A 43 44.69 -48.09 -0.09
C LYS A 43 45.92 -47.21 -0.42
N GLU A 44 46.28 -46.30 0.47
CA GLU A 44 47.44 -45.41 0.32
C GLU A 44 48.74 -46.23 0.16
N ILE A 45 48.83 -47.36 0.85
CA ILE A 45 49.98 -48.28 0.75
C ILE A 45 49.97 -49.09 -0.55
N GLY A 46 48.79 -49.41 -1.08
CA GLY A 46 48.64 -50.00 -2.42
C GLY A 46 49.10 -49.02 -3.51
N GLU A 47 48.73 -47.75 -3.39
CA GLU A 47 49.13 -46.67 -4.30
C GLU A 47 50.64 -46.42 -4.23
N LEU A 48 51.22 -46.33 -3.03
CA LEU A 48 52.68 -46.21 -2.82
C LEU A 48 53.44 -47.41 -3.41
N ARG A 49 52.89 -48.62 -3.25
CA ARG A 49 53.47 -49.84 -3.84
C ARG A 49 53.51 -49.76 -5.36
N ASP A 50 52.44 -49.30 -5.98
CA ASP A 50 52.35 -49.22 -7.43
C ASP A 50 53.21 -48.07 -7.98
N LYS A 51 53.33 -46.95 -7.24
CA LYS A 51 54.30 -45.87 -7.51
C LYS A 51 55.75 -46.38 -7.47
N ILE A 52 56.12 -47.18 -6.47
CA ILE A 52 57.44 -47.81 -6.36
C ILE A 52 57.71 -48.79 -7.51
N LYS A 53 56.71 -49.53 -7.98
CA LYS A 53 56.84 -50.43 -9.14
C LYS A 53 57.00 -49.65 -10.45
N GLN A 54 56.17 -48.63 -10.67
CA GLN A 54 56.22 -47.81 -11.89
C GLN A 54 57.56 -47.08 -12.03
N GLN A 55 58.09 -46.49 -10.95
CA GLN A 55 59.41 -45.83 -10.97
C GLN A 55 60.58 -46.80 -11.22
N LYS A 56 60.40 -48.11 -10.98
CA LYS A 56 61.41 -49.12 -11.33
C LYS A 56 61.44 -49.45 -12.83
N GLU A 57 60.32 -49.25 -13.53
CA GLU A 57 60.17 -49.63 -14.94
C GLU A 57 60.66 -48.51 -15.90
N THR A 58 60.73 -47.26 -15.44
CA THR A 58 60.99 -46.09 -16.30
C THR A 58 62.46 -45.68 -16.45
N VAL A 59 63.44 -46.35 -15.82
CA VAL A 59 64.89 -46.00 -15.84
C VAL A 59 65.24 -44.59 -15.30
N GLU A 60 64.26 -43.78 -14.91
CA GLU A 60 64.46 -42.48 -14.26
C GLU A 60 64.99 -42.63 -12.82
N ALA A 61 65.63 -41.57 -12.32
CA ALA A 61 66.22 -41.55 -10.97
C ALA A 61 65.13 -41.74 -9.90
N PHE A 62 65.15 -42.89 -9.22
CA PHE A 62 64.25 -43.23 -8.12
C PHE A 62 64.30 -42.16 -7.00
N ASN A 63 63.16 -41.57 -6.65
CA ASN A 63 63.10 -40.48 -5.66
C ASN A 63 62.95 -41.03 -4.24
N TYR A 64 64.05 -41.56 -3.70
CA TYR A 64 64.12 -42.16 -2.35
C TYR A 64 63.58 -41.26 -1.24
N LEU A 65 63.77 -39.94 -1.36
CA LEU A 65 63.35 -38.97 -0.36
C LEU A 65 61.83 -38.87 -0.25
N GLU A 66 61.14 -38.84 -1.39
CA GLU A 66 59.68 -38.74 -1.47
C GLU A 66 59.00 -39.98 -0.87
N ILE A 67 59.48 -41.17 -1.23
CA ILE A 67 58.97 -42.44 -0.67
C ILE A 67 59.22 -42.51 0.83
N THR A 68 60.39 -42.07 1.30
CA THR A 68 60.70 -42.07 2.73
C THR A 68 59.80 -41.11 3.49
N ASN A 69 59.57 -39.91 2.95
CA ASN A 69 58.64 -38.94 3.48
C ASN A 69 57.21 -39.51 3.60
N GLU A 70 56.70 -40.14 2.54
CA GLU A 70 55.39 -40.81 2.54
C GLU A 70 55.32 -41.94 3.58
N LEU A 71 56.30 -42.84 3.63
CA LEU A 71 56.33 -43.95 4.60
C LEU A 71 56.33 -43.45 6.06
N VAL A 72 57.12 -42.43 6.32
CA VAL A 72 57.19 -41.78 7.63
C VAL A 72 55.85 -41.14 7.98
N GLU A 73 55.26 -40.38 7.07
CA GLU A 73 53.94 -39.77 7.26
C GLU A 73 52.87 -40.83 7.60
N LEU A 74 52.83 -41.94 6.83
CA LEU A 74 51.91 -43.04 7.06
C LEU A 74 52.11 -43.70 8.43
N SER A 75 53.37 -43.89 8.86
CA SER A 75 53.68 -44.43 10.19
C SER A 75 53.22 -43.50 11.33
N VAL A 76 53.38 -42.18 11.17
CA VAL A 76 52.87 -41.17 12.10
C VAL A 76 51.34 -41.18 12.13
N LYS A 77 50.68 -41.26 10.96
CA LYS A 77 49.22 -41.36 10.83
C LYS A 77 48.65 -42.55 11.61
N ILE A 78 49.27 -43.73 11.54
CA ILE A 78 48.86 -44.91 12.31
C ILE A 78 49.37 -44.94 13.76
N ARG A 79 50.10 -43.92 14.20
CA ARG A 79 50.69 -43.81 15.55
C ARG A 79 51.73 -44.89 15.87
N ASP A 80 52.40 -45.42 14.87
CA ASP A 80 53.52 -46.33 15.07
C ASP A 80 54.85 -45.58 14.98
N PHE A 81 55.20 -44.94 16.09
CA PHE A 81 56.43 -44.17 16.21
C PHE A 81 57.67 -45.05 16.34
N ASP A 82 57.52 -46.33 16.67
CA ASP A 82 58.65 -47.27 16.68
C ASP A 82 59.09 -47.59 15.27
N LEU A 83 58.12 -47.88 14.40
CA LEU A 83 58.37 -48.05 12.98
C LEU A 83 58.88 -46.76 12.34
N ALA A 84 58.22 -45.64 12.61
CA ALA A 84 58.65 -44.33 12.10
C ALA A 84 60.11 -44.05 12.46
N HIS A 85 60.49 -44.31 13.71
CA HIS A 85 61.87 -44.11 14.17
C HIS A 85 62.86 -45.09 13.53
N SER A 86 62.49 -46.36 13.37
CA SER A 86 63.34 -47.35 12.68
C SER A 86 63.62 -46.92 11.23
N VAL A 87 62.64 -46.33 10.55
CA VAL A 87 62.83 -45.76 9.20
C VAL A 87 63.85 -44.61 9.23
N TYR A 88 63.85 -43.76 10.25
CA TYR A 88 64.88 -42.71 10.39
C TYR A 88 66.27 -43.27 10.67
N GLU A 89 66.37 -44.27 11.56
CA GLU A 89 67.64 -44.88 11.92
C GLU A 89 68.25 -45.64 10.75
N SER A 90 67.43 -46.36 9.98
CA SER A 90 67.88 -47.22 8.88
C SER A 90 68.07 -46.46 7.56
N ILE A 91 67.13 -45.58 7.19
CA ILE A 91 67.06 -45.02 5.84
C ILE A 91 67.59 -43.58 5.77
N VAL A 92 67.50 -42.79 6.86
CA VAL A 92 67.96 -41.38 6.88
C VAL A 92 68.76 -40.95 8.12
N PRO A 93 69.79 -41.70 8.55
CA PRO A 93 70.57 -41.38 9.75
C PRO A 93 71.29 -40.03 9.70
N ALA A 94 71.52 -39.49 8.49
CA ALA A 94 72.08 -38.15 8.30
C ALA A 94 71.19 -37.05 8.90
N VAL A 95 69.86 -37.16 8.78
CA VAL A 95 68.90 -36.21 9.37
C VAL A 95 68.96 -36.27 10.89
N LEU A 96 69.03 -37.46 11.47
CA LEU A 96 69.20 -37.63 12.92
C LEU A 96 70.52 -37.03 13.44
N ARG A 97 71.61 -37.13 12.67
CA ARG A 97 72.88 -36.48 13.01
C ARG A 97 72.77 -34.96 12.97
N ARG A 98 72.03 -34.40 12.02
CA ARG A 98 71.84 -32.93 11.90
C ARG A 98 71.15 -32.32 13.11
N PHE A 99 70.23 -33.02 13.75
CA PHE A 99 69.65 -32.54 15.02
C PHE A 99 70.72 -32.25 16.09
N LYS A 100 71.81 -33.02 16.11
CA LYS A 100 72.92 -32.84 17.07
C LYS A 100 73.91 -31.75 16.68
N THR A 101 74.15 -31.57 15.38
CA THR A 101 75.19 -30.65 14.87
C THR A 101 74.64 -29.30 14.40
N GLY A 102 73.32 -29.14 14.35
CA GLY A 102 72.64 -28.01 13.73
C GLY A 102 72.17 -28.34 12.30
N ILE A 103 71.03 -27.75 11.93
CA ILE A 103 70.42 -27.86 10.60
C ILE A 103 70.79 -26.63 9.79
N ALA A 104 71.20 -26.78 8.54
CA ALA A 104 71.39 -25.62 7.65
C ALA A 104 70.08 -25.28 6.93
N GLU A 105 69.84 -24.00 6.65
CA GLU A 105 68.59 -23.53 6.03
C GLU A 105 68.32 -24.18 4.67
N ASN A 106 69.34 -24.35 3.83
CA ASN A 106 69.23 -25.08 2.56
C ASN A 106 68.89 -26.58 2.75
N GLU A 107 69.44 -27.23 3.77
CA GLU A 107 69.11 -28.64 4.09
C GLU A 107 67.67 -28.78 4.53
N TRP A 108 67.19 -27.82 5.31
CA TRP A 108 65.79 -27.70 5.68
C TRP A 108 64.90 -27.51 4.44
N GLU A 109 65.25 -26.61 3.53
CA GLU A 109 64.47 -26.37 2.31
C GLU A 109 64.36 -27.60 1.40
N ASP A 110 65.37 -28.46 1.39
CA ASP A 110 65.42 -29.64 0.52
C ASP A 110 64.68 -30.88 1.07
N ALA A 111 64.71 -31.12 2.38
CA ALA A 111 64.07 -32.28 3.02
C ALA A 111 63.24 -31.97 4.28
N PRO A 112 62.32 -31.01 4.22
CA PRO A 112 61.65 -30.43 5.38
C PRO A 112 60.63 -31.35 6.10
N SER A 113 59.84 -32.16 5.37
CA SER A 113 58.94 -33.13 6.02
C SER A 113 59.71 -34.11 6.90
N LEU A 114 60.96 -34.44 6.52
CA LEU A 114 61.81 -35.30 7.35
C LEU A 114 62.19 -34.64 8.68
N PHE A 115 62.46 -33.33 8.69
CA PHE A 115 62.77 -32.68 9.96
C PHE A 115 61.52 -32.55 10.84
N LEU A 116 60.36 -32.20 10.26
CA LEU A 116 59.09 -32.11 10.98
C LEU A 116 58.61 -33.44 11.56
N ASN A 117 58.60 -34.48 10.73
CA ASN A 117 58.23 -35.82 11.18
C ASN A 117 59.24 -36.34 12.19
N GLY A 118 60.54 -36.06 12.03
CA GLY A 118 61.59 -36.46 12.98
C GLY A 118 61.36 -35.88 14.37
N LEU A 119 61.02 -34.58 14.46
CA LEU A 119 60.63 -33.91 15.70
C LEU A 119 59.35 -34.53 16.31
N THR A 120 58.33 -34.77 15.46
CA THR A 120 57.07 -35.38 15.88
C THR A 120 57.29 -36.79 16.46
N ILE A 121 58.07 -37.62 15.78
CA ILE A 121 58.44 -38.96 16.21
C ILE A 121 59.23 -38.93 17.51
N ALA A 122 60.24 -38.06 17.60
CA ALA A 122 61.07 -37.95 18.80
C ALA A 122 60.22 -37.60 20.04
N HIS A 123 59.25 -36.70 19.88
CA HIS A 123 58.30 -36.35 20.91
C HIS A 123 57.43 -37.55 21.34
N PHE A 124 56.75 -38.21 20.40
CA PHE A 124 55.80 -39.28 20.75
C PHE A 124 56.45 -40.62 21.10
N LYS A 125 57.70 -40.86 20.67
CA LYS A 125 58.52 -42.00 21.11
C LYS A 125 59.16 -41.77 22.49
N GLY A 126 59.13 -40.54 23.01
CA GLY A 126 59.70 -40.21 24.32
C GLY A 126 61.23 -40.10 24.32
N ILE A 127 61.84 -39.81 23.17
CA ILE A 127 63.29 -39.64 23.00
C ILE A 127 63.68 -38.18 22.77
N TRP A 128 62.81 -37.25 23.16
CA TRP A 128 63.03 -35.81 23.03
C TRP A 128 64.22 -35.34 23.87
N THR A 129 65.11 -34.54 23.29
CA THR A 129 66.33 -34.01 23.92
C THR A 129 66.50 -32.52 23.63
N GLU A 130 67.49 -31.86 24.26
CA GLU A 130 67.81 -30.45 23.99
C GLU A 130 68.20 -30.20 22.53
N GLU A 131 68.81 -31.19 21.86
CA GLU A 131 69.15 -31.11 20.43
C GLU A 131 67.89 -30.98 19.56
N TYR A 132 66.84 -31.76 19.85
CA TYR A 132 65.56 -31.64 19.16
C TYR A 132 64.87 -30.30 19.44
N LEU A 133 64.97 -29.78 20.67
CA LEU A 133 64.46 -28.46 21.00
C LEU A 133 65.18 -27.35 20.20
N LYS A 134 66.51 -27.40 20.09
CA LYS A 134 67.29 -26.46 19.26
C LYS A 134 66.90 -26.52 17.79
N ALA A 135 66.73 -27.74 17.27
CA ALA A 135 66.27 -27.96 15.91
C ALA A 135 64.84 -27.43 15.67
N LEU A 136 63.94 -27.64 16.64
CA LEU A 136 62.60 -27.05 16.58
C LEU A 136 62.67 -25.52 16.52
N LEU A 137 63.49 -24.87 17.35
CA LEU A 137 63.63 -23.41 17.33
C LEU A 137 64.15 -22.88 15.99
N GLN A 138 65.16 -23.55 15.40
CA GLN A 138 65.65 -23.24 14.05
C GLN A 138 64.54 -23.37 13.01
N LEU A 139 63.80 -24.47 13.05
CA LEU A 139 62.68 -24.74 12.16
C LEU A 139 61.58 -23.68 12.27
N LEU A 140 61.17 -23.31 13.48
CA LEU A 140 60.14 -22.29 13.68
C LEU A 140 60.58 -20.94 13.11
N SER A 141 61.88 -20.62 13.14
CA SER A 141 62.43 -19.40 12.55
C SER A 141 62.47 -19.39 11.02
N TRP A 142 62.58 -20.57 10.40
CA TRP A 142 62.63 -20.75 8.94
C TRP A 142 61.32 -21.24 8.33
N PHE A 143 60.26 -21.35 9.14
CA PHE A 143 59.00 -21.93 8.68
C PHE A 143 58.36 -21.06 7.60
N ASP A 144 58.27 -21.59 6.38
CA ASP A 144 57.58 -20.99 5.23
C ASP A 144 56.35 -21.86 4.92
N GLY A 145 55.17 -21.33 5.23
CA GLY A 145 53.90 -22.06 5.07
C GLY A 145 53.60 -22.47 3.62
N ARG A 146 54.17 -21.78 2.62
CA ARG A 146 53.95 -22.06 1.18
C ARG A 146 54.83 -23.18 0.64
N LYS A 147 55.97 -23.42 1.27
CA LYS A 147 56.77 -24.63 1.02
C LYS A 147 56.20 -25.84 1.76
N GLY A 148 55.16 -25.62 2.58
CA GLY A 148 54.46 -26.54 3.45
C GLY A 148 54.32 -27.96 2.89
N PHE A 149 54.89 -28.89 3.63
CA PHE A 149 55.38 -30.13 3.03
C PHE A 149 54.29 -31.19 2.91
N THR A 150 54.23 -31.84 1.76
CA THR A 150 53.17 -32.77 1.34
C THR A 150 53.05 -34.00 2.23
N HIS A 151 54.09 -34.32 3.00
CA HIS A 151 54.21 -35.57 3.74
C HIS A 151 54.44 -35.38 5.23
N THR A 152 53.70 -34.46 5.85
CA THR A 152 53.74 -34.26 7.31
C THR A 152 52.35 -34.40 7.89
N ASP A 153 52.21 -35.16 8.98
CA ASP A 153 50.95 -35.14 9.72
C ASP A 153 50.83 -33.86 10.56
N LYS A 154 50.14 -32.86 9.98
CA LYS A 154 49.93 -31.54 10.59
C LYS A 154 49.27 -31.62 11.96
N HIS A 155 48.40 -32.61 12.20
CA HIS A 155 47.71 -32.75 13.49
C HIS A 155 48.68 -33.15 14.61
N PHE A 156 49.52 -34.16 14.37
CA PHE A 156 50.51 -34.60 15.37
C PHE A 156 51.61 -33.58 15.58
N PHE A 157 52.03 -32.89 14.52
CA PHE A 157 52.98 -31.80 14.66
C PHE A 157 52.41 -30.65 15.51
N LEU A 158 51.15 -30.22 15.28
CA LEU A 158 50.48 -29.23 16.15
C LEU A 158 50.44 -29.68 17.61
N LYS A 159 50.08 -30.95 17.82
CA LYS A 159 49.98 -31.52 19.16
C LYS A 159 51.32 -31.48 19.88
N MET A 160 52.41 -31.84 19.20
CA MET A 160 53.77 -31.72 19.73
C MET A 160 54.12 -30.27 20.10
N LEU A 161 53.83 -29.32 19.20
CA LEU A 161 54.11 -27.89 19.45
C LEU A 161 53.40 -27.37 20.71
N VAL A 162 52.15 -27.77 20.89
CA VAL A 162 51.32 -27.38 22.03
C VAL A 162 51.80 -28.04 23.33
N GLU A 163 52.08 -29.34 23.29
CA GLU A 163 52.54 -30.10 24.47
C GLU A 163 53.94 -29.67 24.92
N ARG A 164 54.77 -29.14 24.01
CA ARG A 164 56.11 -28.62 24.30
C ARG A 164 56.19 -27.10 24.35
N TYR A 165 55.05 -26.40 24.36
CA TYR A 165 55.00 -24.95 24.20
C TYR A 165 55.93 -24.20 25.16
N GLU A 166 55.90 -24.52 26.46
CA GLU A 166 56.70 -23.81 27.47
C GLU A 166 58.22 -23.92 27.23
N GLU A 167 58.68 -25.05 26.65
CA GLU A 167 60.10 -25.27 26.36
C GLU A 167 60.62 -24.36 25.25
N TRP A 168 59.89 -24.23 24.14
CA TRP A 168 60.37 -23.46 22.99
C TRP A 168 59.91 -22.00 23.02
N SER A 169 58.73 -21.71 23.58
CA SER A 169 58.21 -20.34 23.71
C SER A 169 59.07 -19.47 24.64
N SER A 170 59.65 -20.04 25.68
CA SER A 170 60.53 -19.29 26.59
C SER A 170 61.81 -18.78 25.93
N ILE A 171 62.21 -19.38 24.80
CA ILE A 171 63.45 -19.08 24.07
C ILE A 171 63.17 -18.31 22.78
N LEU A 172 62.09 -18.62 22.07
CA LEU A 172 61.79 -18.04 20.77
C LEU A 172 61.30 -16.59 20.88
N ASP A 173 61.80 -15.74 19.98
CA ASP A 173 61.35 -14.35 19.86
C ASP A 173 59.83 -14.29 19.51
N PRO A 174 59.03 -13.48 20.21
CA PRO A 174 57.58 -13.37 19.96
C PRO A 174 57.21 -13.00 18.52
N SER A 175 58.03 -12.20 17.82
CA SER A 175 57.77 -11.79 16.44
C SER A 175 57.95 -12.94 15.44
N ILE A 176 58.91 -13.82 15.71
CA ILE A 176 59.13 -15.07 14.95
C ILE A 176 57.97 -16.03 15.20
N GLU A 177 57.57 -16.18 16.46
CA GLU A 177 56.45 -17.04 16.82
C GLU A 177 55.13 -16.57 16.17
N GLU A 178 54.86 -15.27 16.15
CA GLU A 178 53.71 -14.72 15.46
C GLU A 178 53.71 -15.09 13.97
N ALA A 179 54.84 -14.91 13.29
CA ALA A 179 54.98 -15.27 11.88
C ALA A 179 54.77 -16.77 11.67
N PHE A 180 55.32 -17.61 12.53
CA PHE A 180 55.10 -19.05 12.50
C PHE A 180 53.60 -19.37 12.56
N TRP A 181 52.85 -18.84 13.53
CA TRP A 181 51.43 -19.19 13.70
C TRP A 181 50.53 -18.75 12.54
N VAL A 182 50.83 -17.60 11.91
CA VAL A 182 50.10 -17.16 10.72
C VAL A 182 50.36 -18.12 9.56
N ARG A 183 51.64 -18.40 9.28
CA ARG A 183 52.06 -19.33 8.21
C ARG A 183 51.56 -20.75 8.45
N TYR A 184 51.54 -21.18 9.71
CA TYR A 184 51.05 -22.49 10.12
C TYR A 184 49.54 -22.64 9.87
N THR A 185 48.79 -21.58 10.15
CA THR A 185 47.34 -21.55 9.91
C THR A 185 47.05 -21.71 8.42
N ASP A 186 47.77 -21.00 7.57
CA ASP A 186 47.70 -21.17 6.10
C ASP A 186 48.03 -22.60 5.68
N TRP A 187 49.14 -23.15 6.18
CA TRP A 187 49.60 -24.49 5.84
C TRP A 187 48.59 -25.59 6.18
N CYS A 188 47.85 -25.47 7.28
CA CYS A 188 46.96 -26.55 7.75
C CYS A 188 45.50 -26.42 7.30
N LEU A 189 45.15 -25.30 6.66
CA LEU A 189 43.76 -24.92 6.45
C LEU A 189 42.99 -25.96 5.63
N GLN A 190 43.50 -26.34 4.44
CA GLN A 190 42.87 -27.34 3.59
C GLN A 190 42.83 -28.74 4.23
N ASP A 191 43.91 -29.20 4.86
CA ASP A 191 43.95 -30.54 5.46
C ASP A 191 42.96 -30.68 6.60
N TYR A 192 42.80 -29.64 7.43
CA TYR A 192 41.78 -29.71 8.47
C TYR A 192 40.39 -29.68 7.85
N LEU A 193 40.12 -28.82 6.87
CA LEU A 193 38.76 -28.67 6.33
C LEU A 193 38.32 -29.79 5.36
N ASN A 194 39.24 -30.48 4.68
CA ASN A 194 38.93 -31.49 3.65
C ASN A 194 38.98 -32.95 4.13
N VAL A 195 39.47 -33.24 5.34
CA VAL A 195 39.61 -34.63 5.79
C VAL A 195 38.29 -35.16 6.36
N GLN A 196 37.53 -35.85 5.53
CA GLN A 196 36.51 -36.79 5.99
C GLN A 196 37.22 -38.04 6.51
N THR A 197 36.91 -38.42 7.74
CA THR A 197 37.29 -39.66 8.44
C THR A 197 38.68 -39.71 9.10
N GLU A 198 38.66 -40.00 10.41
CA GLU A 198 39.74 -40.59 11.23
C GLU A 198 40.78 -39.71 11.96
N LYS A 199 40.43 -38.56 12.54
CA LYS A 199 41.33 -37.93 13.53
C LYS A 199 40.67 -37.66 14.88
N GLU A 200 41.44 -37.87 15.95
CA GLU A 200 41.04 -37.67 17.35
C GLU A 200 40.67 -36.21 17.61
N PRO A 201 39.60 -35.91 18.39
CA PRO A 201 39.24 -34.53 18.72
C PRO A 201 40.36 -33.83 19.50
N PHE A 202 41.04 -32.86 18.88
CA PHE A 202 42.13 -32.08 19.47
C PHE A 202 41.72 -30.64 19.78
N ARG A 203 40.67 -30.12 19.15
CA ARG A 203 40.17 -28.76 19.38
C ARG A 203 39.97 -28.42 20.85
N LYS A 204 39.37 -29.32 21.64
CA LYS A 204 39.10 -29.06 23.06
C LYS A 204 40.39 -28.82 23.84
N LYS A 205 41.43 -29.62 23.58
CA LYS A 205 42.75 -29.48 24.18
C LYS A 205 43.40 -28.17 23.73
N PHE A 206 43.41 -27.90 22.43
CA PHE A 206 43.99 -26.67 21.88
C PHE A 206 43.29 -25.40 22.37
N LYS A 207 41.95 -25.42 22.49
CA LYS A 207 41.17 -24.31 23.04
C LYS A 207 41.50 -24.02 24.50
N ALA A 208 41.69 -25.06 25.32
CA ALA A 208 42.09 -24.89 26.72
C ALA A 208 43.48 -24.27 26.80
N PHE A 209 44.45 -24.83 26.07
CA PHE A 209 45.80 -24.29 25.93
C PHE A 209 45.80 -22.82 25.50
N TYR A 210 45.14 -22.50 24.38
CA TYR A 210 44.96 -21.13 23.89
C TYR A 210 44.42 -20.19 24.97
N THR A 211 43.41 -20.64 25.73
CA THR A 211 42.76 -19.80 26.74
C THR A 211 43.70 -19.48 27.89
N ASP A 212 44.56 -20.42 28.27
CA ASP A 212 45.51 -20.22 29.36
C ASP A 212 46.70 -19.37 28.91
N GLU A 213 47.26 -19.60 27.73
CA GLU A 213 48.34 -18.76 27.18
C GLU A 213 47.90 -17.32 26.94
N LYS A 214 46.67 -17.12 26.45
CA LYS A 214 46.10 -15.77 26.28
C LYS A 214 46.06 -14.97 27.58
N LYS A 215 45.86 -15.61 28.74
CA LYS A 215 45.88 -14.93 30.05
C LYS A 215 47.29 -14.50 30.45
N LYS A 216 48.32 -15.24 30.03
CA LYS A 216 49.73 -14.92 30.30
C LYS A 216 50.18 -13.70 29.49
N GLY A 217 49.58 -13.43 28.33
CA GLY A 217 49.73 -12.16 27.61
C GLY A 217 51.08 -11.96 26.91
N ARG A 218 51.78 -13.06 26.56
CA ARG A 218 53.10 -13.01 25.90
C ARG A 218 53.04 -12.49 24.45
N LEU A 219 52.06 -12.92 23.66
CA LEU A 219 51.91 -12.54 22.24
C LEU A 219 50.94 -11.36 22.04
N SER A 220 50.91 -10.82 20.83
CA SER A 220 49.99 -9.74 20.47
C SER A 220 48.53 -10.22 20.47
N GLY A 221 47.60 -9.28 20.64
CA GLY A 221 46.17 -9.58 20.55
C GLY A 221 45.77 -10.20 19.21
N LEU A 222 46.46 -9.82 18.12
CA LEU A 222 46.25 -10.36 16.78
C LEU A 222 46.76 -11.79 16.65
N THR A 223 47.92 -12.13 17.22
CA THR A 223 48.40 -13.51 17.24
C THR A 223 47.41 -14.44 17.94
N TYR A 224 46.82 -14.00 19.06
CA TYR A 224 45.76 -14.77 19.72
C TYR A 224 44.47 -14.87 18.91
N ARG A 225 44.19 -13.94 17.98
CA ARG A 225 43.08 -14.08 17.04
C ARG A 225 43.37 -15.13 15.96
N VAL A 226 44.62 -15.24 15.52
CA VAL A 226 45.06 -16.33 14.61
C VAL A 226 44.89 -17.68 15.30
N TRP A 227 45.27 -17.82 16.57
CA TRP A 227 45.03 -19.05 17.34
C TRP A 227 43.55 -19.34 17.50
N GLU A 228 42.73 -18.31 17.78
CA GLU A 228 41.28 -18.46 17.84
C GLU A 228 40.72 -18.95 16.50
N LEU A 229 41.20 -18.41 15.37
CA LEU A 229 40.82 -18.88 14.03
C LEU A 229 41.16 -20.37 13.85
N LEU A 230 42.37 -20.79 14.24
CA LEU A 230 42.81 -22.19 14.18
C LEU A 230 41.94 -23.12 15.05
N VAL A 231 41.52 -22.69 16.25
CA VAL A 231 40.55 -23.43 17.10
C VAL A 231 39.22 -23.67 16.35
N TYR A 232 38.77 -22.71 15.55
CA TYR A 232 37.53 -22.82 14.78
C TYR A 232 37.70 -23.64 13.50
N ILE A 233 38.84 -23.57 12.84
CA ILE A 233 39.20 -24.46 11.71
C ILE A 233 39.15 -25.92 12.17
N LEU A 234 39.83 -26.23 13.29
CA LEU A 234 39.75 -27.56 13.92
C LEU A 234 38.33 -27.93 14.35
N GLY A 235 37.48 -26.95 14.64
CA GLY A 235 36.10 -27.19 15.04
C GLY A 235 35.20 -27.57 13.88
N VAL A 236 35.39 -26.92 12.74
CA VAL A 236 34.68 -27.27 11.49
C VAL A 236 35.14 -28.64 11.03
N SER A 237 36.45 -28.94 11.06
CA SER A 237 36.98 -30.26 10.70
C SER A 237 36.46 -31.41 11.58
N GLU A 238 36.28 -31.14 12.87
CA GLU A 238 35.74 -32.11 13.84
C GLU A 238 34.20 -32.13 13.87
N GLU A 239 33.52 -31.41 12.96
CA GLU A 239 32.05 -31.28 12.89
C GLU A 239 31.39 -30.74 14.18
N VAL A 240 32.15 -30.03 15.03
CA VAL A 240 31.68 -29.44 16.30
C VAL A 240 31.51 -27.92 16.24
N SER A 241 31.86 -27.28 15.12
CA SER A 241 31.65 -25.86 14.84
C SER A 241 31.15 -25.69 13.42
N ASP A 242 30.41 -24.62 13.16
CA ASP A 242 29.89 -24.33 11.83
C ASP A 242 30.72 -23.28 11.09
N TRP A 243 30.57 -23.27 9.77
CA TRP A 243 31.24 -22.33 8.87
C TRP A 243 30.96 -20.85 9.20
N ASP A 244 29.73 -20.51 9.61
CA ASP A 244 29.37 -19.13 9.94
C ASP A 244 30.15 -18.61 11.15
N GLN A 245 30.39 -19.44 12.15
CA GLN A 245 31.21 -19.09 13.31
C GLN A 245 32.67 -18.92 12.93
N LEU A 246 33.20 -19.77 12.04
CA LEU A 246 34.55 -19.64 11.50
C LEU A 246 34.70 -18.32 10.73
N MET A 247 33.78 -18.01 9.80
CA MET A 247 33.80 -16.76 9.04
C MET A 247 33.61 -15.52 9.93
N LYS A 248 32.83 -15.61 11.02
CA LYS A 248 32.77 -14.54 12.04
C LYS A 248 34.11 -14.32 12.74
N ARG A 249 34.90 -15.37 12.99
CA ARG A 249 36.24 -15.24 13.57
C ARG A 249 37.24 -14.64 12.59
N LEU A 250 37.14 -14.99 11.32
CA LEU A 250 37.89 -14.33 10.26
C LEU A 250 37.56 -12.83 10.21
N GLY A 251 36.28 -12.45 10.23
CA GLY A 251 35.86 -11.05 10.30
C GLY A 251 36.40 -10.31 11.54
N LEU A 252 36.42 -10.97 12.71
CA LEU A 252 37.04 -10.39 13.91
C LEU A 252 38.56 -10.23 13.80
N LEU A 253 39.27 -11.13 13.11
CA LEU A 253 40.69 -10.94 12.83
C LEU A 253 40.87 -9.70 11.96
N ILE A 254 40.20 -9.65 10.79
CA ILE A 254 40.24 -8.54 9.82
C ILE A 254 39.94 -7.20 10.50
N LYS A 255 38.85 -7.13 11.27
CA LYS A 255 38.42 -5.92 11.97
C LYS A 255 39.47 -5.31 12.91
N ASN A 256 40.39 -6.13 13.44
CA ASN A 256 41.39 -5.68 14.40
C ASN A 256 42.81 -5.60 13.81
N MET A 257 42.99 -5.89 12.52
CA MET A 257 44.30 -5.86 11.87
C MET A 257 44.89 -4.45 11.88
N THR A 258 46.21 -4.37 12.08
CA THR A 258 47.01 -3.15 11.91
C THR A 258 47.73 -3.19 10.58
N GLU A 259 48.13 -2.02 10.06
CA GLU A 259 48.90 -1.92 8.80
C GLU A 259 50.20 -2.75 8.88
N GLU A 260 50.98 -2.60 9.96
CA GLU A 260 52.22 -3.36 10.20
C GLU A 260 52.01 -4.88 10.16
N PHE A 261 50.99 -5.40 10.85
CA PHE A 261 50.68 -6.83 10.85
C PHE A 261 50.27 -7.31 9.46
N SER A 262 49.53 -6.47 8.74
CA SER A 262 49.00 -6.77 7.41
C SER A 262 50.11 -6.81 6.36
N GLU A 263 51.02 -5.85 6.37
CA GLU A 263 52.19 -5.83 5.47
C GLU A 263 53.10 -7.03 5.73
N LYS A 264 53.40 -7.32 7.01
CA LYS A 264 54.28 -8.43 7.42
C LYS A 264 53.77 -9.79 6.95
N HIS A 265 52.45 -9.99 6.92
CA HIS A 265 51.83 -11.30 6.68
C HIS A 265 50.92 -11.35 5.44
N LYS A 266 50.98 -10.34 4.57
CA LYS A 266 50.07 -10.12 3.44
C LYS A 266 49.75 -11.39 2.65
N GLU A 267 50.78 -12.05 2.13
CA GLU A 267 50.61 -13.19 1.23
C GLU A 267 49.88 -14.37 1.90
N TYR A 268 50.17 -14.64 3.17
CA TYR A 268 49.52 -15.73 3.93
C TYR A 268 48.10 -15.37 4.34
N LEU A 269 47.85 -14.11 4.70
CA LEU A 269 46.49 -13.64 5.01
C LEU A 269 45.59 -13.72 3.77
N MET A 270 46.09 -13.32 2.60
CA MET A 270 45.39 -13.49 1.33
C MET A 270 45.05 -14.96 1.06
N SER A 271 46.03 -15.85 1.22
CA SER A 271 45.87 -17.29 1.00
C SER A 271 44.86 -17.92 1.97
N ILE A 272 44.94 -17.60 3.27
CA ILE A 272 43.98 -18.08 4.29
C ILE A 272 42.57 -17.64 3.93
N PHE A 273 42.39 -16.38 3.54
CA PHE A 273 41.08 -15.82 3.22
C PHE A 273 40.50 -16.43 1.94
N ASP A 274 41.31 -16.56 0.89
CA ASP A 274 40.93 -17.20 -0.39
C ASP A 274 40.46 -18.65 -0.18
N GLN A 275 41.24 -19.43 0.56
CA GLN A 275 40.92 -20.82 0.89
C GLN A 275 39.65 -20.93 1.74
N LEU A 276 39.50 -20.09 2.76
CA LEU A 276 38.30 -20.09 3.61
C LEU A 276 37.04 -19.74 2.82
N LEU A 277 37.10 -18.75 1.92
CA LEU A 277 35.97 -18.40 1.08
C LEU A 277 35.63 -19.48 0.07
N THR A 278 36.65 -20.08 -0.56
CA THR A 278 36.46 -21.15 -1.55
C THR A 278 35.81 -22.39 -0.93
N LEU A 279 36.16 -22.71 0.31
CA LEU A 279 35.59 -23.85 1.04
C LEU A 279 34.31 -23.50 1.79
N TRP A 280 33.90 -22.23 1.82
CA TRP A 280 32.77 -21.80 2.62
C TRP A 280 31.45 -22.37 2.06
N GLU A 281 30.75 -23.15 2.90
CA GLU A 281 29.39 -23.60 2.64
C GLU A 281 28.37 -22.72 3.38
N PRO A 282 27.87 -21.63 2.76
CA PRO A 282 26.92 -20.74 3.40
C PRO A 282 25.56 -21.42 3.61
N ARG A 283 24.94 -21.12 4.74
CA ARG A 283 23.60 -21.54 5.10
C ARG A 283 22.60 -20.41 4.83
N PRO A 284 21.41 -20.74 4.27
CA PRO A 284 20.38 -19.74 4.04
C PRO A 284 20.07 -18.92 5.29
N VAL A 285 19.83 -17.61 5.11
CA VAL A 285 19.51 -16.61 6.15
C VAL A 285 20.67 -16.24 7.09
N THR A 286 21.38 -17.18 7.70
CA THR A 286 22.43 -16.85 8.69
C THR A 286 23.68 -16.28 8.06
N SER A 287 24.13 -16.85 6.95
CA SER A 287 25.37 -16.46 6.27
C SER A 287 25.31 -15.08 5.63
N GLN A 288 24.11 -14.58 5.29
CA GLN A 288 23.95 -13.23 4.72
C GLN A 288 24.45 -12.15 5.67
N SER A 289 24.11 -12.26 6.96
CA SER A 289 24.59 -11.31 7.98
C SER A 289 26.10 -11.40 8.19
N VAL A 290 26.66 -12.60 8.08
CA VAL A 290 28.10 -12.84 8.22
C VAL A 290 28.85 -12.22 7.06
N PHE A 291 28.39 -12.46 5.83
CA PHE A 291 28.97 -11.88 4.63
C PHE A 291 28.92 -10.35 4.64
N ALA A 292 27.76 -9.78 4.99
CA ALA A 292 27.61 -8.32 5.06
C ALA A 292 28.57 -7.68 6.08
N ASN A 293 28.75 -8.31 7.25
CA ASN A 293 29.72 -7.84 8.24
C ASN A 293 31.16 -7.95 7.73
N LEU A 294 31.49 -9.06 7.06
CA LEU A 294 32.82 -9.27 6.47
C LEU A 294 33.14 -8.18 5.44
N LEU A 295 32.21 -7.89 4.51
CA LEU A 295 32.35 -6.82 3.54
C LEU A 295 32.50 -5.45 4.21
N SER A 296 31.73 -5.19 5.26
CA SER A 296 31.82 -3.93 6.01
C SER A 296 33.15 -3.80 6.73
N ASP A 297 33.69 -4.88 7.31
CA ASP A 297 34.98 -4.85 8.01
C ASP A 297 36.13 -4.71 7.00
N MET A 298 36.02 -5.31 5.81
CA MET A 298 37.01 -5.18 4.73
C MET A 298 37.16 -3.76 4.19
N ARG A 299 36.08 -2.97 4.19
CA ARG A 299 36.04 -1.59 3.65
C ARG A 299 36.40 -0.51 4.66
N LYS A 300 36.88 -0.88 5.85
CA LYS A 300 37.20 0.10 6.90
C LYS A 300 38.50 0.84 6.65
N GLU A 301 39.48 0.14 6.11
CA GLU A 301 40.84 0.64 5.92
C GLU A 301 41.34 0.21 4.54
N ASP A 302 42.01 1.12 3.83
CA ASP A 302 42.45 0.91 2.44
C ASP A 302 43.40 -0.30 2.31
N PHE A 303 44.31 -0.49 3.27
CA PHE A 303 45.24 -1.62 3.28
C PHE A 303 44.53 -2.97 3.43
N ILE A 304 43.37 -3.02 4.10
CA ILE A 304 42.57 -4.26 4.22
C ILE A 304 41.90 -4.58 2.89
N GLU A 305 41.32 -3.57 2.23
CA GLU A 305 40.67 -3.74 0.93
C GLU A 305 41.69 -4.17 -0.15
N GLU A 306 42.89 -3.62 -0.14
CA GLU A 306 43.98 -4.00 -1.04
C GLU A 306 44.31 -5.49 -0.94
N ILE A 307 44.34 -6.03 0.28
CA ILE A 307 44.72 -7.43 0.54
C ILE A 307 43.60 -8.39 0.13
N PHE A 308 42.36 -8.11 0.52
CA PHE A 308 41.30 -9.13 0.46
C PHE A 308 40.34 -8.98 -0.73
N SER A 309 40.41 -7.90 -1.51
CA SER A 309 39.49 -7.67 -2.63
C SER A 309 39.62 -8.72 -3.75
N GLU A 310 40.83 -9.09 -4.15
CA GLU A 310 41.05 -10.11 -5.18
C GLU A 310 40.63 -11.52 -4.70
N PRO A 311 41.09 -12.01 -3.52
CA PRO A 311 40.59 -13.26 -2.94
C PRO A 311 39.06 -13.32 -2.82
N LEU A 312 38.42 -12.21 -2.41
CA LEU A 312 36.97 -12.12 -2.32
C LEU A 312 36.30 -12.35 -3.67
N ARG A 313 36.82 -11.74 -4.75
CA ARG A 313 36.27 -11.92 -6.10
C ARG A 313 36.42 -13.37 -6.58
N LYS A 314 37.56 -14.01 -6.30
CA LYS A 314 37.84 -15.40 -6.67
C LYS A 314 36.93 -16.40 -5.93
N GLY A 315 36.65 -16.15 -4.66
CA GLY A 315 35.84 -17.03 -3.82
C GLY A 315 34.32 -16.93 -4.02
N ILE A 316 33.82 -16.01 -4.86
CA ILE A 316 32.39 -15.87 -5.13
C ILE A 316 31.93 -16.96 -6.11
N ASP A 317 31.04 -17.85 -5.66
CA ASP A 317 30.36 -18.83 -6.52
C ASP A 317 28.85 -18.53 -6.59
N ILE A 318 28.49 -17.65 -7.54
CA ILE A 318 27.09 -17.24 -7.77
C ILE A 318 26.19 -18.43 -8.05
N GLN A 319 26.67 -19.41 -8.83
CA GLN A 319 25.85 -20.55 -9.23
C GLN A 319 25.56 -21.48 -8.07
N SER A 320 26.59 -21.82 -7.27
CA SER A 320 26.44 -22.65 -6.08
C SER A 320 25.55 -21.97 -5.04
N TRP A 321 25.80 -20.69 -4.74
CA TRP A 321 25.01 -19.94 -3.76
C TRP A 321 23.56 -19.78 -4.18
N TYR A 322 23.27 -19.57 -5.47
CA TYR A 322 21.91 -19.52 -5.97
C TYR A 322 21.18 -20.87 -5.80
N ARG A 323 21.83 -21.98 -6.17
CA ARG A 323 21.27 -23.34 -6.08
C ARG A 323 21.01 -23.78 -4.63
N THR A 324 21.80 -23.29 -3.69
CA THR A 324 21.66 -23.54 -2.25
C THR A 324 20.78 -22.51 -1.55
N GLU A 325 20.04 -21.70 -2.30
CA GLU A 325 19.08 -20.69 -1.79
C GLU A 325 19.71 -19.55 -0.97
N ASN A 326 21.02 -19.33 -1.12
CA ASN A 326 21.76 -18.21 -0.52
C ASN A 326 21.58 -16.90 -1.30
N TYR A 327 20.34 -16.55 -1.63
CA TYR A 327 19.96 -15.38 -2.43
C TYR A 327 20.48 -14.07 -1.83
N GLY A 328 20.57 -13.98 -0.50
CA GLY A 328 21.12 -12.83 0.18
C GLY A 328 22.58 -12.53 -0.20
N LEU A 329 23.39 -13.57 -0.39
CA LEU A 329 24.81 -13.43 -0.78
C LEU A 329 24.91 -13.04 -2.26
N VAL A 330 24.15 -13.71 -3.13
CA VAL A 330 24.10 -13.39 -4.57
C VAL A 330 23.67 -11.94 -4.80
N ALA A 331 22.64 -11.47 -4.11
CA ALA A 331 22.23 -10.06 -4.16
C ALA A 331 23.33 -9.12 -3.64
N ALA A 332 24.01 -9.48 -2.55
CA ALA A 332 25.11 -8.69 -2.01
C ALA A 332 26.28 -8.55 -2.99
N CYS A 333 26.61 -9.58 -3.76
CA CYS A 333 27.64 -9.51 -4.81
C CYS A 333 27.33 -8.44 -5.85
N HIS A 334 26.09 -8.40 -6.33
CA HIS A 334 25.63 -7.38 -7.27
C HIS A 334 25.66 -5.97 -6.68
N GLU A 335 25.12 -5.81 -5.47
CA GLU A 335 24.99 -4.50 -4.83
C GLU A 335 26.30 -3.85 -4.43
N ASN A 336 27.32 -4.68 -4.18
CA ASN A 336 28.64 -4.25 -3.75
C ASN A 336 29.64 -4.21 -4.90
N ASN A 337 29.20 -4.40 -6.15
CA ASN A 337 30.04 -4.43 -7.36
C ASN A 337 31.23 -5.41 -7.22
N LEU A 338 30.95 -6.61 -6.68
CA LEU A 338 31.97 -7.63 -6.42
C LEU A 338 32.22 -8.55 -7.63
N VAL A 339 31.43 -8.42 -8.68
CA VAL A 339 31.52 -9.24 -9.90
C VAL A 339 31.76 -8.34 -11.11
N SER A 340 32.41 -8.90 -12.13
CA SER A 340 32.61 -8.22 -13.41
C SER A 340 31.29 -8.01 -14.16
N GLU A 341 31.27 -7.08 -15.13
CA GLU A 341 30.11 -6.90 -16.02
C GLU A 341 29.82 -8.17 -16.84
N GLU A 342 30.84 -8.95 -17.20
CA GLU A 342 30.68 -10.24 -17.89
C GLU A 342 29.96 -11.27 -17.00
N GLU A 343 30.34 -11.39 -15.73
CA GLU A 343 29.67 -12.27 -14.77
C GLU A 343 28.25 -11.80 -14.45
N LEU A 344 28.06 -10.48 -14.32
CA LEU A 344 26.76 -9.86 -14.14
C LEU A 344 25.82 -10.23 -15.28
N GLU A 345 26.32 -10.15 -16.51
CA GLU A 345 25.56 -10.53 -17.70
C GLU A 345 25.30 -12.03 -17.76
N ARG A 346 26.28 -12.87 -17.39
CA ARG A 346 26.16 -14.33 -17.36
C ARG A 346 25.12 -14.84 -16.37
N PHE A 347 25.02 -14.23 -15.19
CA PHE A 347 24.13 -14.64 -14.08
C PHE A 347 23.02 -13.62 -13.79
N VAL A 348 22.62 -12.85 -14.81
CA VAL A 348 21.65 -11.76 -14.66
C VAL A 348 20.31 -12.24 -14.07
N PHE A 349 19.88 -13.46 -14.38
CA PHE A 349 18.65 -14.04 -13.85
C PHE A 349 18.75 -14.33 -12.34
N GLU A 350 19.86 -14.95 -11.93
CA GLU A 350 20.15 -15.28 -10.54
C GLU A 350 20.25 -14.01 -9.69
N PHE A 351 20.89 -12.95 -10.20
CA PHE A 351 20.91 -11.65 -9.56
C PHE A 351 19.51 -11.03 -9.46
N ALA A 352 18.75 -11.00 -10.55
CA ALA A 352 17.39 -10.44 -10.55
C ALA A 352 16.48 -11.16 -9.53
N TYR A 353 16.51 -12.49 -9.53
CA TYR A 353 15.75 -13.32 -8.61
C TYR A 353 16.17 -13.07 -7.15
N SER A 354 17.47 -13.01 -6.91
CA SER A 354 18.02 -12.78 -5.57
C SER A 354 17.69 -11.39 -5.03
N LEU A 355 17.76 -10.36 -5.88
CA LEU A 355 17.34 -8.99 -5.57
C LEU A 355 15.86 -8.91 -5.20
N TYR A 356 14.99 -9.64 -5.93
CA TYR A 356 13.56 -9.71 -5.59
C TYR A 356 13.35 -10.34 -4.21
N HIS A 357 14.05 -11.43 -3.90
CA HIS A 357 13.98 -12.13 -2.61
C HIS A 357 14.39 -11.27 -1.42
N VAL A 358 15.42 -10.44 -1.57
CA VAL A 358 15.83 -9.49 -0.51
C VAL A 358 14.97 -8.22 -0.48
N GLY A 359 13.85 -8.20 -1.21
CA GLY A 359 12.87 -7.11 -1.20
C GLY A 359 13.18 -5.94 -2.14
N LYS A 360 14.28 -6.01 -2.92
CA LYS A 360 14.69 -4.97 -3.88
C LYS A 360 14.07 -5.19 -5.26
N TRP A 361 12.75 -5.29 -5.28
CA TRP A 361 11.96 -5.63 -6.46
C TRP A 361 12.12 -4.64 -7.62
N GLY A 362 12.42 -3.35 -7.36
CA GLY A 362 12.68 -2.36 -8.40
C GLY A 362 13.92 -2.69 -9.23
N LYS A 363 15.06 -2.94 -8.57
CA LYS A 363 16.29 -3.39 -9.24
C LYS A 363 16.13 -4.75 -9.91
N ALA A 364 15.38 -5.67 -9.29
CA ALA A 364 15.06 -6.95 -9.90
C ALA A 364 14.28 -6.78 -11.21
N LYS A 365 13.30 -5.87 -11.23
CA LYS A 365 12.53 -5.53 -12.42
C LYS A 365 13.43 -5.02 -13.55
N GLU A 366 14.30 -4.05 -13.25
CA GLU A 366 15.27 -3.53 -14.24
C GLU A 366 16.11 -4.65 -14.88
N LYS A 367 16.58 -5.62 -14.07
CA LYS A 367 17.34 -6.76 -14.59
C LYS A 367 16.50 -7.73 -15.41
N TYR A 368 15.25 -7.98 -15.04
CA TYR A 368 14.35 -8.77 -15.88
C TYR A 368 13.97 -8.06 -17.18
N GLU A 369 13.79 -6.74 -17.16
CA GLU A 369 13.55 -5.93 -18.37
C GLU A 369 14.78 -5.94 -19.29
N HIS A 370 16.00 -5.84 -18.75
CA HIS A 370 17.23 -6.03 -19.52
C HIS A 370 17.31 -7.41 -20.20
N MET A 371 16.84 -8.48 -19.54
CA MET A 371 16.76 -9.81 -20.16
C MET A 371 15.76 -9.86 -21.33
N LEU A 372 14.67 -9.07 -21.27
CA LEU A 372 13.72 -8.93 -22.39
C LEU A 372 14.37 -8.20 -23.56
N GLU A 373 15.03 -7.06 -23.29
CA GLU A 373 15.70 -6.25 -24.30
C GLU A 373 16.82 -7.00 -25.03
N THR A 374 17.57 -7.84 -24.30
CA THR A 374 18.65 -8.66 -24.86
C THR A 374 18.17 -9.98 -25.48
N GLY A 375 16.85 -10.25 -25.50
CA GLY A 375 16.30 -11.47 -26.11
C GLY A 375 16.61 -12.77 -25.34
N ARG A 376 17.03 -12.68 -24.08
CA ARG A 376 17.37 -13.83 -23.21
C ARG A 376 16.25 -14.21 -22.24
N ALA A 377 15.11 -13.54 -22.32
CA ALA A 377 13.97 -13.83 -21.46
C ALA A 377 13.37 -15.22 -21.77
N HIS A 378 13.26 -16.03 -20.72
CA HIS A 378 12.58 -17.33 -20.74
C HIS A 378 11.34 -17.29 -19.82
N ALA A 379 10.57 -18.37 -19.77
CA ALA A 379 9.28 -18.43 -19.06
C ALA A 379 9.34 -17.90 -17.61
N ALA A 380 10.39 -18.25 -16.85
CA ALA A 380 10.54 -17.78 -15.47
C ALA A 380 10.76 -16.26 -15.33
N VAL A 381 11.40 -15.60 -16.31
CA VAL A 381 11.56 -14.12 -16.34
C VAL A 381 10.19 -13.46 -16.44
N HIS A 382 9.39 -13.86 -17.42
CA HIS A 382 8.03 -13.38 -17.60
C HIS A 382 7.17 -13.63 -16.35
N ASN A 383 7.27 -14.82 -15.76
CA ASN A 383 6.57 -15.10 -14.50
C ASN A 383 6.98 -14.14 -13.37
N ASN A 384 8.27 -13.88 -13.20
CA ASN A 384 8.73 -13.03 -12.10
C ASN A 384 8.38 -11.55 -12.34
N LEU A 385 8.43 -11.07 -13.58
CA LEU A 385 7.88 -9.76 -13.96
C LEU A 385 6.37 -9.67 -13.70
N GLY A 386 5.61 -10.70 -14.06
CA GLY A 386 4.18 -10.79 -13.77
C GLY A 386 3.89 -10.67 -12.27
N VAL A 387 4.67 -11.34 -11.42
CA VAL A 387 4.56 -11.20 -9.95
C VAL A 387 4.85 -9.76 -9.50
N ILE A 388 5.87 -9.11 -10.05
CA ILE A 388 6.20 -7.72 -9.74
C ILE A 388 5.03 -6.79 -10.15
N TYR A 389 4.52 -6.90 -11.38
CA TYR A 389 3.39 -6.08 -11.83
C TYR A 389 2.14 -6.30 -10.98
N ARG A 390 1.81 -7.56 -10.64
CA ARG A 390 0.62 -7.90 -9.86
C ARG A 390 0.70 -7.42 -8.42
N ASP A 391 1.82 -7.71 -7.75
CA ASP A 391 1.88 -7.59 -6.30
C ASP A 391 2.56 -6.29 -5.83
N LYS A 392 3.46 -5.72 -6.63
CA LYS A 392 4.19 -4.47 -6.31
C LYS A 392 3.60 -3.26 -7.02
N GLU A 393 3.37 -3.32 -8.33
CA GLU A 393 2.84 -2.17 -9.09
C GLU A 393 1.31 -2.12 -9.18
N LYS A 394 0.62 -3.22 -8.83
CA LYS A 394 -0.84 -3.37 -8.96
C LYS A 394 -1.38 -3.18 -10.39
N LYS A 395 -0.54 -3.40 -11.40
CA LYS A 395 -0.92 -3.40 -12.83
C LYS A 395 -1.32 -4.81 -13.24
N LEU A 396 -2.59 -5.14 -13.00
CA LEU A 396 -3.07 -6.52 -13.12
C LEU A 396 -3.11 -7.02 -14.56
N GLU A 397 -3.41 -6.15 -15.52
CA GLU A 397 -3.45 -6.47 -16.95
C GLU A 397 -2.03 -6.75 -17.50
N ASP A 398 -1.06 -5.91 -17.15
CA ASP A 398 0.35 -6.13 -17.52
C ASP A 398 0.86 -7.44 -16.91
N ALA A 399 0.51 -7.71 -15.65
CA ALA A 399 0.85 -8.96 -14.99
C ALA A 399 0.27 -10.18 -15.71
N LEU A 400 -1.01 -10.11 -16.11
CA LEU A 400 -1.68 -11.17 -16.84
C LEU A 400 -0.97 -11.46 -18.17
N GLY A 401 -0.65 -10.43 -18.94
CA GLY A 401 0.09 -10.58 -20.20
C GLY A 401 1.44 -11.27 -20.01
N GLN A 402 2.19 -10.92 -18.96
CA GLN A 402 3.46 -11.59 -18.63
C GLN A 402 3.26 -13.06 -18.22
N PHE A 403 2.25 -13.38 -17.41
CA PHE A 403 1.98 -14.77 -17.06
C PHE A 403 1.52 -15.62 -18.24
N GLU A 404 0.75 -15.06 -19.17
CA GLU A 404 0.37 -15.72 -20.41
C GLU A 404 1.59 -16.01 -21.31
N LEU A 405 2.51 -15.05 -21.44
CA LEU A 405 3.79 -15.27 -22.13
C LEU A 405 4.61 -16.38 -21.47
N ALA A 406 4.68 -16.41 -20.13
CA ALA A 406 5.35 -17.49 -19.41
C ALA A 406 4.71 -18.86 -19.70
N LYS A 407 3.38 -18.96 -19.69
CA LYS A 407 2.63 -20.20 -20.01
C LYS A 407 2.83 -20.61 -21.48
N ASN A 408 2.93 -19.66 -22.41
CA ASN A 408 3.18 -19.97 -23.82
C ASN A 408 4.60 -20.53 -24.05
N LEU A 409 5.59 -20.01 -23.34
CA LEU A 409 6.99 -20.45 -23.43
C LEU A 409 7.23 -21.81 -22.75
N ASP A 410 6.55 -22.09 -21.64
CA ASP A 410 6.59 -23.38 -20.96
C ASP A 410 5.18 -23.79 -20.46
N PRO A 411 4.40 -24.49 -21.30
CA PRO A 411 3.00 -24.83 -21.01
C PRO A 411 2.80 -25.83 -19.87
N ASN A 412 3.83 -26.61 -19.52
CA ASN A 412 3.70 -27.70 -18.55
C ASN A 412 3.85 -27.23 -17.10
N THR A 413 4.31 -25.99 -16.88
CA THR A 413 4.52 -25.44 -15.54
C THR A 413 3.22 -24.94 -14.91
N LYS A 414 2.65 -25.74 -14.01
CA LYS A 414 1.42 -25.43 -13.25
C LYS A 414 1.45 -24.11 -12.49
N LYS A 415 2.65 -23.65 -12.10
CA LYS A 415 2.83 -22.38 -11.36
C LYS A 415 2.31 -21.17 -12.15
N TYR A 416 2.46 -21.17 -13.48
CA TYR A 416 2.04 -20.06 -14.32
C TYR A 416 0.52 -20.00 -14.43
N GLU A 417 -0.13 -21.14 -14.59
CA GLU A 417 -1.60 -21.24 -14.60
C GLU A 417 -2.23 -20.77 -13.29
N LYS A 418 -1.65 -21.17 -12.15
CA LYS A 418 -2.07 -20.66 -10.84
C LYS A 418 -1.96 -19.13 -10.76
N ASN A 419 -0.85 -18.56 -11.20
CA ASN A 419 -0.64 -17.11 -11.19
C ASN A 419 -1.62 -16.36 -12.12
N ILE A 420 -1.95 -16.93 -13.29
CA ILE A 420 -2.99 -16.41 -14.20
C ILE A 420 -4.33 -16.40 -13.49
N GLN A 421 -4.76 -17.52 -12.89
CA GLN A 421 -6.04 -17.63 -12.21
C GLN A 421 -6.14 -16.61 -11.06
N GLU A 422 -5.14 -16.54 -10.18
CA GLU A 422 -5.09 -15.56 -9.09
C GLU A 422 -5.17 -14.10 -9.60
N THR A 423 -4.57 -13.83 -10.75
CA THR A 423 -4.60 -12.49 -11.35
C THR A 423 -5.97 -12.17 -11.95
N LEU A 424 -6.61 -13.13 -12.63
CA LEU A 424 -7.98 -12.99 -13.15
C LEU A 424 -9.00 -12.76 -12.04
N GLU A 425 -8.88 -13.48 -10.92
CA GLU A 425 -9.72 -13.27 -9.73
C GLU A 425 -9.56 -11.84 -9.18
N LYS A 426 -8.32 -11.33 -9.09
CA LYS A 426 -8.05 -9.93 -8.71
C LYS A 426 -8.65 -8.92 -9.70
N ILE A 427 -8.52 -9.16 -11.00
CA ILE A 427 -9.12 -8.29 -12.05
C ILE A 427 -10.64 -8.28 -11.91
N GLN A 428 -11.26 -9.44 -11.74
CA GLN A 428 -12.71 -9.55 -11.55
C GLN A 428 -13.16 -8.85 -10.27
N HIS A 429 -12.40 -8.99 -9.19
CA HIS A 429 -12.64 -8.30 -7.92
C HIS A 429 -12.61 -6.77 -8.09
N GLU A 430 -11.59 -6.23 -8.74
CA GLU A 430 -11.48 -4.78 -9.00
C GLU A 430 -12.58 -4.29 -9.95
N LYS A 431 -12.91 -5.04 -11.01
CA LYS A 431 -14.05 -4.71 -11.90
C LYS A 431 -15.39 -4.71 -11.17
N ALA A 432 -15.58 -5.59 -10.20
CA ALA A 432 -16.78 -5.65 -9.38
C ALA A 432 -16.80 -4.62 -8.23
N LYS A 433 -15.68 -3.94 -7.96
CA LYS A 433 -15.53 -3.01 -6.83
C LYS A 433 -16.57 -1.86 -6.84
N PRO A 434 -16.82 -1.14 -7.94
CA PRO A 434 -17.82 -0.07 -7.97
C PRO A 434 -19.23 -0.56 -7.60
N LYS A 435 -19.61 -1.73 -8.12
CA LYS A 435 -20.91 -2.34 -7.82
C LYS A 435 -21.01 -2.75 -6.35
N ARG A 436 -19.96 -3.33 -5.78
CA ARG A 436 -19.92 -3.74 -4.36
C ARG A 436 -19.95 -2.55 -3.42
N GLN A 437 -19.23 -1.47 -3.73
CA GLN A 437 -19.27 -0.21 -2.99
C GLN A 437 -20.69 0.36 -2.99
N MET A 438 -21.37 0.33 -4.14
CA MET A 438 -22.77 0.77 -4.23
C MET A 438 -23.74 -0.13 -3.46
N ASP A 439 -23.62 -1.45 -3.62
CA ASP A 439 -24.44 -2.40 -2.86
C ASP A 439 -24.24 -2.20 -1.35
N ALA A 440 -23.02 -1.91 -0.90
CA ALA A 440 -22.74 -1.61 0.50
C ALA A 440 -23.41 -0.29 0.94
N TYR A 441 -23.27 0.78 0.16
CA TYR A 441 -23.89 2.08 0.44
C TYR A 441 -25.43 1.99 0.60
N PHE A 442 -26.09 1.18 -0.24
CA PHE A 442 -27.54 1.04 -0.21
C PHE A 442 -28.05 0.00 0.79
N LYS A 443 -27.37 -1.14 0.94
CA LYS A 443 -27.89 -2.32 1.64
C LYS A 443 -27.22 -2.62 2.97
N LYS A 444 -25.97 -2.17 3.19
CA LYS A 444 -25.15 -2.61 4.34
C LYS A 444 -24.95 -1.55 5.41
N ILE A 445 -24.99 -0.26 5.05
CA ILE A 445 -24.83 0.84 5.99
C ILE A 445 -26.18 1.48 6.35
N ASP A 446 -26.30 1.96 7.59
CA ASP A 446 -27.51 2.59 8.09
C ASP A 446 -27.67 4.07 7.65
N LYS A 447 -28.77 4.70 8.06
CA LYS A 447 -29.08 6.11 7.71
C LYS A 447 -28.04 7.09 8.29
N GLN A 448 -27.49 6.82 9.47
CA GLN A 448 -26.53 7.71 10.14
C GLN A 448 -25.16 7.64 9.44
N THR A 449 -24.66 6.43 9.18
CA THR A 449 -23.44 6.19 8.41
C THR A 449 -23.53 6.79 7.01
N ARG A 450 -24.70 6.67 6.36
CA ARG A 450 -24.96 7.31 5.06
C ARG A 450 -24.93 8.84 5.14
N SER A 451 -25.50 9.42 6.20
CA SER A 451 -25.45 10.87 6.44
C SER A 451 -24.02 11.37 6.61
N LEU A 452 -23.16 10.63 7.32
CA LEU A 452 -21.75 10.96 7.45
C LEU A 452 -21.04 10.95 6.09
N CYS A 453 -21.31 9.95 5.24
CA CYS A 453 -20.75 9.88 3.89
C CYS A 453 -21.11 11.11 3.04
N ILE A 454 -22.35 11.61 3.16
CA ILE A 454 -22.80 12.85 2.49
C ILE A 454 -22.04 14.07 3.04
N SER A 455 -21.82 14.14 4.35
CA SER A 455 -21.04 15.22 4.97
C SER A 455 -19.59 15.22 4.50
N ILE A 456 -18.96 14.06 4.39
CA ILE A 456 -17.60 13.94 3.83
C ILE A 456 -17.58 14.50 2.41
N TYR A 457 -18.49 14.03 1.53
CA TYR A 457 -18.58 14.50 0.14
C TYR A 457 -18.76 16.02 0.02
N LYS A 458 -19.61 16.62 0.88
CA LYS A 458 -19.84 18.09 0.88
C LYS A 458 -18.59 18.88 1.29
N LEU A 459 -17.80 18.34 2.21
CA LEU A 459 -16.61 19.02 2.73
C LEU A 459 -15.40 18.89 1.80
N GLU A 460 -15.35 17.88 0.93
CA GLU A 460 -14.26 17.71 -0.05
C GLU A 460 -14.03 18.96 -0.91
N GLY A 461 -15.08 19.71 -1.23
CA GLY A 461 -15.00 20.97 -1.98
C GLY A 461 -14.48 22.18 -1.19
N GLN A 462 -14.30 22.04 0.13
CA GLN A 462 -13.94 23.13 1.04
C GLN A 462 -12.50 23.01 1.57
N GLY A 463 -11.81 21.90 1.30
CA GLY A 463 -10.44 21.66 1.74
C GLY A 463 -10.23 20.24 2.27
N LYS A 464 -9.14 20.05 3.03
CA LYS A 464 -8.78 18.74 3.60
C LYS A 464 -9.77 18.32 4.69
N VAL A 465 -10.53 17.25 4.44
CA VAL A 465 -11.57 16.74 5.36
C VAL A 465 -10.93 15.99 6.53
N THR A 466 -10.88 16.62 7.70
CA THR A 466 -10.36 16.03 8.93
C THR A 466 -11.47 15.59 9.88
N ASP A 467 -11.14 14.71 10.83
CA ASP A 467 -12.06 14.31 11.91
C ASP A 467 -12.62 15.53 12.64
N PHE A 468 -11.80 16.55 12.92
CA PHE A 468 -12.24 17.81 13.54
C PHE A 468 -13.34 18.51 12.73
N MET A 469 -13.19 18.58 11.39
CA MET A 469 -14.21 19.19 10.53
C MET A 469 -15.49 18.37 10.49
N LEU A 470 -15.39 17.05 10.47
CA LEU A 470 -16.55 16.15 10.51
C LEU A 470 -17.29 16.26 11.84
N GLU A 471 -16.56 16.38 12.94
CA GLU A 471 -17.15 16.67 14.24
C GLU A 471 -17.84 18.05 14.23
N ALA A 472 -17.21 19.09 13.68
CA ALA A 472 -17.83 20.42 13.62
C ALA A 472 -19.10 20.46 12.74
N ALA A 473 -19.13 19.68 11.66
CA ALA A 473 -20.23 19.65 10.69
C ALA A 473 -21.34 18.64 11.00
N THR A 474 -21.16 17.76 11.99
CA THR A 474 -22.13 16.69 12.31
C THR A 474 -22.38 16.57 13.82
N THR A 475 -23.41 15.80 14.19
CA THR A 475 -23.69 15.46 15.59
C THR A 475 -22.80 14.33 16.11
N PHE A 476 -21.97 13.72 15.25
CA PHE A 476 -21.11 12.58 15.59
C PHE A 476 -19.78 13.06 16.19
N LYS A 477 -19.33 12.42 17.28
CA LYS A 477 -18.14 12.84 18.06
C LYS A 477 -17.31 11.65 18.54
N GLY A 478 -16.00 11.84 18.65
CA GLY A 478 -15.06 10.92 19.27
C GLY A 478 -15.16 9.49 18.75
N ARG A 479 -15.20 8.50 19.65
CA ARG A 479 -15.24 7.07 19.27
C ARG A 479 -16.43 6.71 18.38
N TYR A 480 -17.56 7.42 18.48
CA TYR A 480 -18.70 7.13 17.64
C TYR A 480 -18.42 7.50 16.19
N LEU A 481 -17.84 8.67 15.94
CA LEU A 481 -17.38 9.08 14.61
C LEU A 481 -16.36 8.08 14.06
N SER A 482 -15.35 7.69 14.85
CA SER A 482 -14.34 6.71 14.41
C SER A 482 -14.96 5.35 14.07
N LYS A 483 -16.01 4.92 14.79
CA LYS A 483 -16.74 3.69 14.48
C LYS A 483 -17.42 3.77 13.11
N LEU A 484 -18.10 4.88 12.82
CA LEU A 484 -18.80 5.08 11.53
C LEU A 484 -17.81 5.22 10.37
N LEU A 485 -16.70 5.95 10.57
CA LEU A 485 -15.62 6.05 9.59
C LEU A 485 -15.01 4.67 9.29
N GLY A 486 -14.72 3.88 10.33
CA GLY A 486 -14.23 2.52 10.17
C GLY A 486 -15.23 1.59 9.48
N GLU A 487 -16.53 1.80 9.64
CA GLU A 487 -17.55 1.05 8.89
C GLU A 487 -17.56 1.41 7.41
N LEU A 488 -17.51 2.71 7.07
CA LEU A 488 -17.42 3.19 5.70
C LEU A 488 -16.15 2.71 5.01
N GLU A 489 -15.01 2.75 5.70
CA GLU A 489 -13.71 2.30 5.19
C GLU A 489 -13.69 0.77 4.98
N ARG A 490 -14.22 -0.03 5.91
CA ARG A 490 -14.37 -1.49 5.74
C ARG A 490 -15.22 -1.88 4.53
N HIS A 491 -16.18 -1.04 4.16
CA HIS A 491 -17.02 -1.23 2.98
C HIS A 491 -16.44 -0.57 1.72
N GLU A 492 -15.22 -0.05 1.80
CA GLU A 492 -14.51 0.65 0.73
C GLU A 492 -15.30 1.85 0.16
N ILE A 493 -16.22 2.43 0.94
CA ILE A 493 -17.05 3.56 0.53
C ILE A 493 -16.26 4.87 0.63
N ILE A 494 -15.35 4.97 1.61
CA ILE A 494 -14.42 6.08 1.79
C ILE A 494 -12.99 5.55 1.93
N TYR A 495 -12.01 6.44 1.73
CA TYR A 495 -10.60 6.21 2.02
C TYR A 495 -9.96 7.51 2.53
N TYR A 496 -8.79 7.40 3.15
CA TYR A 496 -8.04 8.57 3.62
C TYR A 496 -6.91 8.93 2.64
N ASP A 497 -6.92 10.16 2.15
CA ASP A 497 -5.90 10.77 1.29
C ASP A 497 -5.03 11.73 2.12
N SER A 498 -3.71 11.69 1.95
CA SER A 498 -2.79 12.51 2.74
C SER A 498 -3.00 14.02 2.54
N ASN A 499 -3.45 14.44 1.36
CA ASN A 499 -3.67 15.83 1.00
C ASN A 499 -5.13 16.25 1.21
N LYS A 500 -6.10 15.38 0.87
CA LYS A 500 -7.54 15.68 0.90
C LYS A 500 -8.25 15.22 2.18
N GLY A 501 -7.63 14.38 2.99
CA GLY A 501 -8.27 13.81 4.19
C GLY A 501 -9.23 12.70 3.82
N TRP A 502 -10.39 12.60 4.49
CA TRP A 502 -11.41 11.62 4.12
C TRP A 502 -12.04 11.94 2.77
N VAL A 503 -12.05 10.95 1.87
CA VAL A 503 -12.59 11.05 0.51
C VAL A 503 -13.58 9.92 0.25
N VAL A 504 -14.71 10.23 -0.37
CA VAL A 504 -15.71 9.27 -0.84
C VAL A 504 -15.27 8.67 -2.17
N CYS A 505 -15.40 7.34 -2.32
CA CYS A 505 -15.07 6.67 -3.58
C CYS A 505 -15.92 7.21 -4.75
N GLU A 506 -15.32 7.26 -5.95
CA GLU A 506 -15.93 7.89 -7.14
C GLU A 506 -17.32 7.35 -7.46
N ALA A 507 -17.51 6.03 -7.36
CA ALA A 507 -18.79 5.38 -7.64
C ALA A 507 -19.89 5.99 -6.78
N VAL A 508 -19.72 5.97 -5.45
CA VAL A 508 -20.69 6.51 -4.48
C VAL A 508 -20.79 8.03 -4.60
N GLY A 509 -19.66 8.73 -4.79
CA GLY A 509 -19.60 10.17 -4.98
C GLY A 509 -20.46 10.68 -6.13
N LYS A 510 -20.41 10.02 -7.31
CA LYS A 510 -21.30 10.34 -8.45
C LYS A 510 -22.77 10.21 -8.09
N LYS A 511 -23.13 9.20 -7.29
CA LYS A 511 -24.54 9.05 -6.90
C LYS A 511 -24.96 10.08 -5.85
N ILE A 512 -24.07 10.43 -4.91
CA ILE A 512 -24.32 11.49 -3.95
C ILE A 512 -24.46 12.85 -4.65
N SER A 513 -23.66 13.12 -5.69
CA SER A 513 -23.78 14.37 -6.46
C SER A 513 -25.17 14.53 -7.08
N ASP A 514 -25.75 13.46 -7.63
CA ASP A 514 -27.10 13.49 -8.19
C ASP A 514 -28.17 13.85 -7.15
N PHE A 515 -27.94 13.51 -5.87
CA PHE A 515 -28.85 13.85 -4.77
C PHE A 515 -28.67 15.28 -4.24
N ILE A 516 -27.47 15.85 -4.33
CA ILE A 516 -27.15 17.19 -3.81
C ILE A 516 -27.46 18.28 -4.86
N ASP A 517 -27.28 17.99 -6.14
CA ASP A 517 -27.55 18.90 -7.26
C ASP A 517 -28.35 18.17 -8.37
N PRO A 518 -29.65 17.96 -8.19
CA PRO A 518 -30.47 17.20 -9.14
C PRO A 518 -30.62 17.97 -10.45
N LYS A 519 -30.03 17.44 -11.53
CA LYS A 519 -30.30 17.94 -12.88
C LYS A 519 -31.76 17.66 -13.25
N LEU A 520 -32.49 18.70 -13.65
CA LEU A 520 -33.89 18.60 -14.09
C LEU A 520 -33.97 17.74 -15.37
N GLU A 521 -34.36 16.48 -15.24
CA GLU A 521 -34.72 15.64 -16.39
C GLU A 521 -36.05 16.14 -16.99
N ARG A 522 -36.08 16.32 -18.31
CA ARG A 522 -37.26 16.80 -19.06
C ARG A 522 -37.64 15.74 -20.08
N GLU A 523 -38.86 15.23 -19.99
CA GLU A 523 -39.46 14.40 -21.03
C GLU A 523 -40.64 15.16 -21.65
N ILE A 524 -40.54 15.48 -22.95
CA ILE A 524 -41.63 16.11 -23.70
C ILE A 524 -42.30 15.02 -24.54
N ILE A 525 -43.45 14.54 -24.08
CA ILE A 525 -44.29 13.61 -24.85
C ILE A 525 -45.02 14.42 -25.93
N LYS A 526 -44.67 14.21 -27.20
CA LYS A 526 -45.39 14.84 -28.33
C LYS A 526 -46.69 14.09 -28.58
N GLY A 527 -47.83 14.76 -28.36
CA GLY A 527 -49.16 14.22 -28.65
C GLY A 527 -49.32 13.84 -30.12
N ASN A 528 -49.99 12.71 -30.38
CA ASN A 528 -50.32 12.25 -31.73
C ASN A 528 -51.41 13.16 -32.36
N LYS A 529 -51.60 13.14 -33.69
CA LYS A 529 -52.52 14.04 -34.43
C LYS A 529 -54.02 13.89 -34.07
N ASN A 530 -54.38 13.01 -33.15
CA ASN A 530 -55.77 12.79 -32.74
C ASN A 530 -56.12 13.69 -31.55
N ILE A 531 -57.09 14.59 -31.75
CA ILE A 531 -57.70 15.36 -30.66
C ILE A 531 -58.61 14.41 -29.87
N LEU A 532 -58.12 13.93 -28.72
CA LEU A 532 -58.86 13.05 -27.79
C LEU A 532 -59.19 13.74 -26.45
N TYR A 533 -59.10 15.07 -26.40
CA TYR A 533 -59.53 15.88 -25.26
C TYR A 533 -60.88 16.53 -25.55
N ARG A 534 -61.62 16.87 -24.50
CA ARG A 534 -62.98 17.45 -24.56
C ARG A 534 -62.99 18.88 -24.01
N PRO A 535 -63.88 19.76 -24.50
CA PRO A 535 -64.04 21.10 -23.94
C PRO A 535 -64.54 21.01 -22.48
N ILE A 536 -64.15 21.99 -21.67
CA ILE A 536 -64.53 22.08 -20.25
C ILE A 536 -66.00 22.49 -20.10
N PHE A 537 -66.50 23.35 -21.00
CA PHE A 537 -67.88 23.80 -21.04
C PHE A 537 -68.55 23.33 -22.32
N TYR A 538 -69.82 22.89 -22.23
CA TYR A 538 -70.60 22.45 -23.40
C TYR A 538 -71.71 23.44 -23.76
N HIS A 539 -72.18 24.24 -22.80
CA HIS A 539 -73.29 25.16 -23.00
C HIS A 539 -72.84 26.62 -22.91
N GLU A 540 -73.34 27.48 -23.80
CA GLU A 540 -73.04 28.92 -23.85
C GLU A 540 -73.35 29.62 -22.52
N SER A 541 -74.45 29.20 -21.87
CA SER A 541 -74.79 29.60 -20.51
C SER A 541 -73.69 29.38 -19.46
N GLU A 542 -72.93 28.27 -19.52
CA GLU A 542 -71.82 27.99 -18.58
C GLU A 542 -70.60 28.86 -18.89
N ILE A 543 -70.35 29.09 -20.19
CA ILE A 543 -69.30 30.00 -20.66
C ILE A 543 -69.58 31.42 -20.19
N ASN A 544 -70.82 31.88 -20.30
CA ASN A 544 -71.24 33.21 -19.87
C ASN A 544 -71.13 33.34 -18.34
N LEU A 545 -71.58 32.35 -17.58
CA LEU A 545 -71.40 32.32 -16.12
C LEU A 545 -69.91 32.38 -15.74
N TYR A 546 -69.06 31.57 -16.37
CA TYR A 546 -67.61 31.59 -16.13
C TYR A 546 -66.98 32.95 -16.43
N ARG A 547 -67.37 33.58 -17.54
CA ARG A 547 -66.89 34.93 -17.92
C ARG A 547 -67.29 35.98 -16.90
N VAL A 548 -68.54 35.97 -16.46
CA VAL A 548 -69.03 36.88 -15.41
C VAL A 548 -68.25 36.66 -14.11
N LEU A 549 -68.02 35.41 -13.70
CA LEU A 549 -67.27 35.11 -12.47
C LEU A 549 -65.81 35.61 -12.56
N ILE A 550 -65.12 35.42 -13.68
CA ILE A 550 -63.78 35.99 -13.87
C ILE A 550 -63.80 37.53 -13.80
N GLU A 551 -64.83 38.15 -14.37
CA GLU A 551 -64.98 39.61 -14.36
C GLU A 551 -65.23 40.17 -12.95
N LEU A 552 -66.03 39.47 -12.14
CA LEU A 552 -66.34 39.86 -10.76
C LEU A 552 -65.20 39.51 -9.79
N PHE A 553 -64.40 38.47 -10.07
CA PHE A 553 -63.31 37.99 -9.21
C PHE A 553 -61.95 37.90 -9.93
N PRO A 554 -61.40 39.00 -10.48
CA PRO A 554 -60.21 38.95 -11.34
C PRO A 554 -58.90 38.60 -10.61
N GLN A 555 -58.85 38.78 -9.29
CA GLN A 555 -57.67 38.45 -8.46
C GLN A 555 -57.76 37.05 -7.81
N HIS A 556 -58.74 36.24 -8.23
CA HIS A 556 -59.00 34.91 -7.69
C HIS A 556 -58.86 33.86 -8.79
N LEU A 557 -58.65 32.61 -8.38
CA LEU A 557 -58.74 31.47 -9.30
C LEU A 557 -60.19 31.01 -9.36
N VAL A 558 -60.78 31.00 -10.56
CA VAL A 558 -62.12 30.47 -10.82
C VAL A 558 -61.98 29.08 -11.42
N PHE A 559 -62.28 28.04 -10.65
CA PHE A 559 -62.18 26.66 -11.12
C PHE A 559 -63.56 26.08 -11.49
N PRO A 560 -63.75 25.61 -12.73
CA PRO A 560 -64.97 24.93 -13.13
C PRO A 560 -64.96 23.44 -12.78
N ASN A 561 -66.15 22.87 -12.54
CA ASN A 561 -66.41 21.44 -12.38
C ASN A 561 -65.48 20.76 -11.35
N MET A 562 -65.47 21.29 -10.12
CA MET A 562 -64.56 20.86 -9.06
C MET A 562 -65.17 19.73 -8.22
N ASP A 563 -64.46 18.61 -8.03
CA ASP A 563 -64.87 17.55 -7.08
C ASP A 563 -64.97 18.11 -5.65
N LEU A 564 -66.05 17.81 -4.94
CA LEU A 564 -66.23 18.30 -3.56
C LEU A 564 -65.11 17.83 -2.62
N LYS A 565 -64.62 16.60 -2.79
CA LYS A 565 -63.51 16.04 -2.00
C LYS A 565 -62.17 16.77 -2.19
N THR A 566 -62.05 17.60 -3.22
CA THR A 566 -60.83 18.38 -3.51
C THR A 566 -60.81 19.68 -2.70
N ILE A 567 -61.98 20.27 -2.44
CA ILE A 567 -62.12 21.58 -1.77
C ILE A 567 -62.64 21.46 -0.32
N ILE A 568 -63.06 20.27 0.10
CA ILE A 568 -63.54 19.98 1.46
C ILE A 568 -62.69 18.85 2.07
N ASP A 569 -62.18 19.04 3.29
CA ASP A 569 -61.38 18.02 3.99
C ASP A 569 -62.26 16.83 4.43
N VAL A 570 -62.18 15.75 3.65
CA VAL A 570 -62.92 14.50 3.87
C VAL A 570 -62.70 13.92 5.26
N ARG A 571 -61.50 14.07 5.84
CA ARG A 571 -61.20 13.49 7.17
C ARG A 571 -61.95 14.23 8.26
N LYS A 572 -62.14 15.54 8.10
CA LYS A 572 -62.84 16.39 9.07
C LYS A 572 -64.35 16.30 8.92
N ILE A 573 -64.88 16.36 7.69
CA ILE A 573 -66.34 16.42 7.46
C ILE A 573 -67.04 15.07 7.67
N ARG A 574 -66.31 13.95 7.57
CA ARG A 574 -66.88 12.60 7.73
C ARG A 574 -67.56 12.36 9.07
N GLU A 575 -67.16 13.07 10.12
CA GLU A 575 -67.79 12.97 11.45
C GLU A 575 -69.16 13.69 11.52
N TYR A 576 -69.48 14.51 10.52
CA TYR A 576 -70.69 15.35 10.47
C TYR A 576 -71.70 14.92 9.41
N LEU A 577 -71.42 13.86 8.64
CA LEU A 577 -72.26 13.40 7.53
C LEU A 577 -72.62 11.91 7.68
N GLU A 578 -73.87 11.59 7.34
CA GLU A 578 -74.35 10.21 7.23
C GLU A 578 -73.65 9.47 6.07
N PRO A 579 -73.49 8.13 6.15
CA PRO A 579 -72.74 7.36 5.15
C PRO A 579 -73.24 7.52 3.70
N ASP A 580 -74.54 7.71 3.51
CA ASP A 580 -75.15 7.87 2.17
C ASP A 580 -74.91 9.26 1.57
N VAL A 581 -74.74 10.28 2.42
CA VAL A 581 -74.34 11.65 2.02
C VAL A 581 -72.84 11.68 1.73
N LEU A 582 -72.05 10.96 2.52
CA LEU A 582 -70.61 10.84 2.31
C LEU A 582 -70.28 10.14 0.99
N ASP A 583 -70.97 9.05 0.64
CA ASP A 583 -70.80 8.38 -0.66
C ASP A 583 -71.18 9.29 -1.84
N TYR A 584 -72.23 10.09 -1.68
CA TYR A 584 -72.60 11.11 -2.66
C TYR A 584 -71.51 12.17 -2.83
N MET A 585 -70.89 12.66 -1.74
CA MET A 585 -69.81 13.65 -1.79
C MET A 585 -68.63 13.20 -2.66
N PHE A 586 -68.27 11.91 -2.65
CA PHE A 586 -67.17 11.39 -3.48
C PHE A 586 -67.45 11.42 -4.99
N LYS A 587 -68.72 11.49 -5.37
CA LYS A 587 -69.21 11.49 -6.76
C LYS A 587 -69.73 12.85 -7.21
N ALA A 588 -69.85 13.81 -6.29
CA ALA A 588 -70.42 15.12 -6.55
C ALA A 588 -69.33 16.15 -6.93
N HIS A 589 -69.72 17.06 -7.81
CA HIS A 589 -68.94 18.21 -8.24
C HIS A 589 -69.71 19.49 -7.94
N VAL A 590 -69.03 20.62 -7.84
CA VAL A 590 -69.64 21.96 -7.87
C VAL A 590 -69.25 22.66 -9.16
N ASP A 591 -70.18 23.44 -9.73
CA ASP A 591 -69.97 24.03 -11.05
C ASP A 591 -68.82 25.03 -11.07
N PHE A 592 -68.73 25.90 -10.05
CA PHE A 592 -67.60 26.82 -9.90
C PHE A 592 -67.17 26.98 -8.45
N ALA A 593 -65.85 27.05 -8.24
CA ALA A 593 -65.25 27.42 -6.97
C ALA A 593 -64.31 28.61 -7.16
N ILE A 594 -64.50 29.65 -6.34
CA ILE A 594 -63.63 30.81 -6.25
C ILE A 594 -62.59 30.55 -5.16
N ILE A 595 -61.31 30.56 -5.54
CA ILE A 595 -60.19 30.27 -4.65
C ILE A 595 -59.33 31.53 -4.50
N ASP A 596 -59.03 31.86 -3.24
CA ASP A 596 -58.15 32.97 -2.89
C ASP A 596 -56.71 32.69 -3.31
N THR A 597 -56.07 33.64 -4.00
CA THR A 597 -54.71 33.48 -4.54
C THR A 597 -53.63 33.60 -3.46
N GLY A 598 -53.93 34.19 -2.30
CA GLY A 598 -53.00 34.31 -1.18
C GLY A 598 -52.93 33.04 -0.32
N THR A 599 -54.08 32.45 -0.01
CA THR A 599 -54.23 31.31 0.91
C THR A 599 -54.46 29.98 0.18
N TYR A 600 -54.86 30.02 -1.09
CA TYR A 600 -55.31 28.85 -1.87
C TYR A 600 -56.50 28.11 -1.27
N LEU A 601 -57.26 28.77 -0.38
CA LEU A 601 -58.49 28.24 0.21
C LEU A 601 -59.72 28.71 -0.57
N PRO A 602 -60.78 27.88 -0.64
CA PRO A 602 -62.03 28.29 -1.26
C PRO A 602 -62.71 29.39 -0.44
N ILE A 603 -63.30 30.37 -1.11
CA ILE A 603 -64.02 31.49 -0.48
C ILE A 603 -65.50 31.49 -0.81
N LEU A 604 -65.88 31.02 -1.99
CA LEU A 604 -67.25 31.03 -2.49
C LEU A 604 -67.41 29.98 -3.58
N THR A 605 -68.58 29.34 -3.65
CA THR A 605 -68.91 28.40 -4.72
C THR A 605 -70.23 28.75 -5.38
N PHE A 606 -70.35 28.42 -6.66
CA PHE A 606 -71.55 28.66 -7.45
C PHE A 606 -72.05 27.36 -8.07
N GLU A 607 -73.37 27.19 -8.04
CA GLU A 607 -74.08 26.13 -8.75
C GLU A 607 -75.07 26.74 -9.73
N LYS A 608 -75.11 26.19 -10.94
CA LYS A 608 -76.15 26.46 -11.92
C LYS A 608 -77.31 25.50 -11.70
N ASP A 609 -78.41 26.06 -11.22
CA ASP A 609 -79.62 25.30 -10.96
C ASP A 609 -80.52 25.28 -12.23
N SER A 610 -81.11 24.11 -12.53
CA SER A 610 -82.05 23.93 -13.66
C SER A 610 -83.43 23.52 -13.15
N GLU A 611 -84.47 23.71 -13.97
CA GLU A 611 -85.86 23.32 -13.63
C GLU A 611 -86.00 21.82 -13.26
N TYR A 612 -85.07 20.98 -13.69
CA TYR A 612 -85.04 19.53 -13.39
C TYR A 612 -84.60 19.19 -11.96
N GLN A 613 -84.17 20.15 -11.14
CA GLN A 613 -83.82 19.90 -9.73
C GLN A 613 -85.02 19.74 -8.81
N ASP A 614 -86.21 20.12 -9.24
CA ASP A 614 -87.43 19.99 -8.45
C ASP A 614 -88.07 18.57 -8.58
N VAL A 615 -87.41 17.66 -9.30
CA VAL A 615 -87.83 16.27 -9.59
C VAL A 615 -86.87 15.24 -8.96
N GLU A 616 -87.38 14.11 -8.47
CA GLU A 616 -86.54 12.99 -7.99
C GLU A 616 -85.76 12.32 -9.15
N PRO A 617 -84.48 11.95 -8.99
CA PRO A 617 -83.64 11.96 -7.77
C PRO A 617 -82.86 13.27 -7.55
N ASN A 618 -82.95 14.23 -8.47
CA ASN A 618 -82.16 15.47 -8.42
C ASN A 618 -82.51 16.34 -7.21
N LYS A 619 -83.76 16.29 -6.77
CA LYS A 619 -84.23 16.92 -5.53
C LYS A 619 -83.51 16.36 -4.29
N SER A 620 -83.44 15.04 -4.17
CA SER A 620 -82.71 14.36 -3.09
C SER A 620 -81.21 14.70 -3.12
N ASN A 621 -80.59 14.69 -4.31
CA ASN A 621 -79.18 15.04 -4.50
C ASN A 621 -78.88 16.51 -4.16
N ALA A 622 -79.78 17.44 -4.48
CA ALA A 622 -79.64 18.85 -4.12
C ALA A 622 -79.68 19.05 -2.59
N VAL A 623 -80.55 18.33 -1.88
CA VAL A 623 -80.62 18.35 -0.41
C VAL A 623 -79.31 17.81 0.21
N LYS A 624 -78.80 16.69 -0.29
CA LYS A 624 -77.51 16.13 0.15
C LYS A 624 -76.36 17.11 -0.06
N LYS A 625 -76.34 17.79 -1.21
CA LYS A 625 -75.32 18.79 -1.53
C LYS A 625 -75.41 20.01 -0.61
N ASN A 626 -76.60 20.52 -0.34
CA ASN A 626 -76.79 21.63 0.60
C ASN A 626 -76.26 21.28 1.99
N LEU A 627 -76.55 20.07 2.48
CA LEU A 627 -76.04 19.60 3.77
C LEU A 627 -74.51 19.54 3.81
N ILE A 628 -73.86 19.12 2.71
CA ILE A 628 -72.39 19.10 2.61
C ILE A 628 -71.80 20.51 2.69
N PHE A 629 -72.36 21.48 1.97
CA PHE A 629 -71.88 22.87 2.03
C PHE A 629 -72.13 23.50 3.40
N GLU A 630 -73.32 23.30 3.98
CA GLU A 630 -73.65 23.76 5.32
C GLU A 630 -72.69 23.20 6.39
N LYS A 631 -72.41 21.89 6.37
CA LYS A 631 -71.49 21.26 7.34
C LYS A 631 -70.01 21.54 7.08
N SER A 632 -69.64 21.88 5.85
CA SER A 632 -68.25 22.25 5.53
C SER A 632 -67.90 23.70 5.88
N GLY A 633 -68.91 24.55 6.08
CA GLY A 633 -68.72 25.99 6.25
C GLY A 633 -68.37 26.72 4.93
N LEU A 634 -68.41 26.02 3.80
CA LEU A 634 -68.13 26.59 2.49
C LEU A 634 -69.40 27.21 1.89
N PRO A 635 -69.41 28.50 1.52
CA PRO A 635 -70.61 29.15 0.98
C PRO A 635 -70.96 28.65 -0.42
N LEU A 636 -72.25 28.43 -0.67
CA LEU A 636 -72.81 28.01 -1.96
C LEU A 636 -73.89 28.98 -2.43
N ILE A 637 -73.66 29.65 -3.55
CA ILE A 637 -74.66 30.46 -4.26
C ILE A 637 -75.25 29.64 -5.41
N ARG A 638 -76.57 29.45 -5.40
CA ARG A 638 -77.29 28.77 -6.47
C ARG A 638 -77.91 29.81 -7.41
N VAL A 639 -77.55 29.75 -8.68
CA VAL A 639 -78.05 30.69 -9.70
C VAL A 639 -78.98 29.93 -10.65
N ARG A 640 -80.26 30.31 -10.64
CA ARG A 640 -81.26 29.82 -11.62
C ARG A 640 -81.37 30.85 -12.75
N TYR A 641 -81.00 30.46 -13.97
CA TYR A 641 -81.11 31.36 -15.13
C TYR A 641 -81.49 30.60 -16.40
N SER A 642 -82.33 31.26 -17.21
CA SER A 642 -82.75 30.74 -18.52
C SER A 642 -81.64 30.93 -19.55
N PRO A 643 -81.47 30.03 -20.54
CA PRO A 643 -80.60 30.25 -21.69
C PRO A 643 -80.90 31.52 -22.49
N SER A 644 -82.11 32.10 -22.35
CA SER A 644 -82.52 33.35 -22.99
C SER A 644 -82.10 34.62 -22.24
N MET A 645 -81.41 34.49 -21.09
CA MET A 645 -80.92 35.61 -20.31
C MET A 645 -79.66 36.19 -20.97
N ASP A 646 -79.65 37.50 -21.20
CA ASP A 646 -78.46 38.18 -21.72
C ASP A 646 -77.34 38.27 -20.66
N TYR A 647 -76.14 38.58 -21.13
CA TYR A 647 -74.93 38.62 -20.32
C TYR A 647 -75.03 39.63 -19.16
N ASP A 648 -75.58 40.82 -19.44
CA ASP A 648 -75.67 41.91 -18.49
C ASP A 648 -76.66 41.59 -17.36
N ARG A 649 -77.81 40.99 -17.68
CA ARG A 649 -78.77 40.56 -16.67
C ARG A 649 -78.25 39.43 -15.80
N LEU A 650 -77.55 38.45 -16.39
CA LEU A 650 -76.89 37.39 -15.62
C LEU A 650 -75.84 37.95 -14.66
N LYS A 651 -75.07 38.96 -15.12
CA LYS A 651 -74.08 39.66 -14.31
C LYS A 651 -74.71 40.41 -13.15
N GLU A 652 -75.80 41.13 -13.38
CA GLU A 652 -76.52 41.84 -12.30
C GLU A 652 -77.12 40.86 -11.28
N GLU A 653 -77.67 39.72 -11.69
CA GLU A 653 -78.20 38.72 -10.75
C GLU A 653 -77.11 38.09 -9.88
N ILE A 654 -75.94 37.79 -10.47
CA ILE A 654 -74.80 37.26 -9.72
C ILE A 654 -74.25 38.33 -8.76
N LYS A 655 -74.17 39.58 -9.21
CA LYS A 655 -73.77 40.71 -8.36
C LYS A 655 -74.73 40.84 -7.17
N GLN A 656 -76.03 40.83 -7.40
CA GLN A 656 -77.05 40.99 -6.37
C GLN A 656 -77.03 39.82 -5.38
N SER A 657 -76.99 38.58 -5.87
CA SER A 657 -76.92 37.37 -5.03
C SER A 657 -75.65 37.37 -4.16
N THR A 658 -74.52 37.78 -4.73
CA THR A 658 -73.25 37.86 -3.99
C THR A 658 -73.26 39.03 -3.01
N LYS A 659 -73.87 40.18 -3.37
CA LYS A 659 -74.05 41.34 -2.49
C LYS A 659 -74.87 40.98 -1.26
N GLU A 660 -75.98 40.27 -1.43
CA GLU A 660 -76.81 39.78 -0.33
C GLU A 660 -76.01 38.88 0.61
N TYR A 661 -75.24 37.94 0.05
CA TYR A 661 -74.34 37.09 0.82
C TYR A 661 -73.28 37.90 1.60
N ILE A 662 -72.62 38.88 0.97
CA ILE A 662 -71.63 39.74 1.64
C ILE A 662 -72.27 40.52 2.80
N LEU A 663 -73.47 41.07 2.59
CA LEU A 663 -74.20 41.81 3.63
C LEU A 663 -74.63 40.91 4.78
N GLU A 664 -75.07 39.69 4.49
CA GLU A 664 -75.44 38.70 5.50
C GLU A 664 -74.23 38.33 6.38
N ILE A 665 -73.09 37.99 5.76
CA ILE A 665 -71.91 37.58 6.52
C ILE A 665 -71.25 38.74 7.27
N SER A 666 -71.42 39.98 6.81
CA SER A 666 -70.86 41.17 7.47
C SER A 666 -71.36 41.39 8.91
N GLN A 667 -72.42 40.69 9.31
CA GLN A 667 -72.97 40.73 10.67
C GLN A 667 -72.22 39.82 11.66
N TYR A 668 -71.39 38.89 11.16
CA TYR A 668 -70.64 37.93 11.97
C TYR A 668 -69.17 38.36 12.14
N LEU A 669 -68.59 38.06 13.30
CA LEU A 669 -67.26 38.55 13.74
C LEU A 669 -66.18 37.46 13.83
N ASP A 670 -66.45 36.25 13.31
CA ASP A 670 -65.49 35.14 13.33
C ASP A 670 -64.35 35.35 12.31
N ASP A 671 -63.25 34.63 12.53
CA ASP A 671 -62.02 34.81 11.76
C ASP A 671 -62.14 34.35 10.30
N GLU A 672 -63.02 33.39 10.01
CA GLU A 672 -63.25 32.90 8.65
C GLU A 672 -64.06 33.91 7.83
N THR A 673 -65.10 34.50 8.43
CA THR A 673 -65.85 35.61 7.83
C THR A 673 -64.96 36.81 7.51
N LYS A 674 -64.06 37.19 8.42
CA LYS A 674 -63.08 38.27 8.16
C LYS A 674 -62.15 37.94 7.00
N ARG A 675 -61.71 36.68 6.89
CA ARG A 675 -60.88 36.19 5.77
C ARG A 675 -61.61 36.35 4.44
N ILE A 676 -62.86 35.88 4.38
CA ILE A 676 -63.68 35.95 3.15
C ILE A 676 -63.93 37.41 2.76
N LEU A 677 -64.34 38.27 3.71
CA LEU A 677 -64.58 39.69 3.44
C LEU A 677 -63.32 40.44 2.99
N ALA A 678 -62.15 40.12 3.56
CA ALA A 678 -60.88 40.72 3.14
C ALA A 678 -60.48 40.32 1.71
N SER A 679 -60.94 39.16 1.24
CA SER A 679 -60.66 38.67 -0.11
C SER A 679 -61.59 39.26 -1.19
N ILE A 680 -62.75 39.81 -0.83
CA ILE A 680 -63.73 40.31 -1.81
C ILE A 680 -63.69 41.84 -1.90
N GLU A 681 -63.60 42.40 -3.11
CA GLU A 681 -63.69 43.85 -3.36
C GLU A 681 -65.16 44.33 -3.32
N PRO A 682 -65.63 45.05 -2.27
CA PRO A 682 -67.06 45.35 -2.11
C PRO A 682 -67.63 46.26 -3.21
N LYS A 683 -66.79 47.15 -3.76
CA LYS A 683 -67.15 48.07 -4.84
C LYS A 683 -67.66 47.36 -6.10
N ARG A 684 -67.15 46.16 -6.42
CA ARG A 684 -67.57 45.39 -7.61
C ARG A 684 -69.00 44.88 -7.52
N PHE A 685 -69.53 44.80 -6.32
CA PHE A 685 -70.88 44.35 -6.00
C PHE A 685 -71.80 45.52 -5.62
N GLY A 686 -71.39 46.77 -5.91
CA GLY A 686 -72.17 47.97 -5.61
C GLY A 686 -72.31 48.23 -4.10
N ILE A 687 -71.30 47.86 -3.31
CA ILE A 687 -71.17 48.18 -1.89
C ILE A 687 -70.07 49.23 -1.76
N HIS A 688 -70.45 50.48 -1.48
CA HIS A 688 -69.55 51.60 -1.36
C HIS A 688 -69.44 52.02 0.11
N THR A 689 -68.37 51.60 0.80
CA THR A 689 -68.25 51.77 2.25
C THR A 689 -67.57 53.07 2.70
N ASP A 690 -66.93 53.83 1.79
CA ASP A 690 -66.13 55.03 2.12
C ASP A 690 -66.17 56.11 1.01
N ILE A 691 -67.34 56.42 0.45
CA ILE A 691 -67.46 57.54 -0.51
C ILE A 691 -67.69 58.86 0.27
N PRO A 692 -66.84 59.88 0.11
CA PRO A 692 -67.06 61.18 0.74
C PRO A 692 -68.25 61.91 0.11
N THR A 693 -68.96 62.67 0.94
CA THR A 693 -69.99 63.59 0.48
C THR A 693 -69.40 64.74 -0.34
N GLU A 694 -70.23 65.39 -1.17
CA GLU A 694 -69.79 66.57 -1.95
C GLU A 694 -69.26 67.70 -1.06
N GLU A 695 -69.79 67.83 0.16
CA GLU A 695 -69.34 68.80 1.17
C GLU A 695 -67.93 68.46 1.71
N GLU A 696 -67.68 67.20 2.08
CA GLU A 696 -66.36 66.73 2.55
C GLU A 696 -65.28 66.85 1.47
N LEU A 697 -65.66 66.65 0.20
CA LEU A 697 -64.79 66.87 -0.94
C LEU A 697 -64.47 68.35 -1.14
N MET A 698 -65.45 69.23 -0.99
CA MET A 698 -65.24 70.68 -1.10
C MET A 698 -64.31 71.18 0.01
N GLU A 699 -64.47 70.69 1.23
CA GLU A 699 -63.58 71.03 2.34
C GLU A 699 -62.16 70.54 2.09
N SER A 700 -62.00 69.28 1.67
CA SER A 700 -60.70 68.71 1.34
C SER A 700 -60.04 69.41 0.14
N TRP A 701 -60.82 69.77 -0.87
CA TRP A 701 -60.35 70.53 -2.02
C TRP A 701 -59.83 71.89 -1.59
N LYS A 702 -60.60 72.61 -0.76
CA LYS A 702 -60.22 73.92 -0.23
C LYS A 702 -58.90 73.88 0.55
N GLU A 703 -58.66 72.83 1.34
CA GLU A 703 -57.39 72.63 2.03
C GLU A 703 -56.22 72.36 1.06
N ILE A 704 -56.45 71.62 -0.02
CA ILE A 704 -55.42 71.22 -0.97
C ILE A 704 -54.96 72.40 -1.84
N VAL A 705 -55.91 73.21 -2.34
CA VAL A 705 -55.61 74.29 -3.30
C VAL A 705 -55.55 75.68 -2.70
N GLY A 706 -56.02 75.84 -1.45
CA GLY A 706 -56.11 77.13 -0.76
C GLY A 706 -57.30 77.99 -1.21
N GLU A 707 -57.63 78.99 -0.38
CA GLU A 707 -58.79 79.90 -0.54
C GLU A 707 -58.92 80.52 -1.94
N MET A 708 -57.80 80.88 -2.57
CA MET A 708 -57.79 81.60 -3.86
C MET A 708 -58.30 80.74 -5.02
N ILE A 709 -57.89 79.47 -5.08
CA ILE A 709 -58.31 78.54 -6.13
C ILE A 709 -59.67 77.93 -5.78
N ALA A 710 -59.92 77.64 -4.50
CA ALA A 710 -61.22 77.16 -4.03
C ALA A 710 -62.33 78.16 -4.36
N GLY A 711 -62.09 79.47 -4.21
CA GLY A 711 -63.05 80.53 -4.58
C GLY A 711 -63.36 80.65 -6.08
N GLN A 712 -62.60 79.97 -6.95
CA GLN A 712 -62.87 79.87 -8.39
C GLN A 712 -63.54 78.54 -8.77
N THR A 713 -63.84 77.68 -7.81
CA THR A 713 -64.54 76.40 -8.02
C THR A 713 -66.05 76.65 -8.01
N GLU A 714 -66.76 76.26 -9.08
CA GLU A 714 -68.21 76.43 -9.17
C GLU A 714 -68.97 75.37 -8.37
N CYS A 715 -68.60 74.10 -8.56
CA CYS A 715 -69.20 72.98 -7.85
C CYS A 715 -68.29 71.76 -7.89
N ILE A 716 -68.53 70.85 -6.94
CA ILE A 716 -67.98 69.49 -6.95
C ILE A 716 -69.16 68.53 -6.95
N THR A 717 -69.21 67.62 -7.92
CA THR A 717 -70.26 66.60 -8.00
C THR A 717 -69.68 65.20 -7.85
N MET A 718 -70.43 64.31 -7.20
CA MET A 718 -70.05 62.91 -7.01
C MET A 718 -70.92 61.96 -7.83
N ASP A 719 -70.29 61.18 -8.71
CA ASP A 719 -70.90 59.98 -9.26
C ASP A 719 -70.71 58.83 -8.27
N LEU A 720 -71.77 58.48 -7.54
CA LEU A 720 -71.76 57.43 -6.53
C LEU A 720 -71.53 56.03 -7.14
N GLU A 721 -72.03 55.78 -8.35
CA GLU A 721 -71.99 54.48 -9.01
C GLU A 721 -70.58 54.14 -9.50
N HIS A 722 -69.90 55.12 -10.08
CA HIS A 722 -68.51 54.96 -10.55
C HIS A 722 -67.47 55.44 -9.54
N SER A 723 -67.90 56.06 -8.43
CA SER A 723 -67.06 56.70 -7.42
C SER A 723 -66.12 57.76 -8.03
N ILE A 724 -66.65 58.60 -8.92
CA ILE A 724 -65.88 59.64 -9.64
C ILE A 724 -66.29 61.03 -9.12
N ALA A 725 -65.31 61.79 -8.62
CA ALA A 725 -65.51 63.18 -8.25
C ALA A 725 -65.21 64.10 -9.44
N THR A 726 -66.14 64.99 -9.79
CA THR A 726 -65.94 66.02 -10.83
C THR A 726 -65.89 67.39 -10.19
N ILE A 727 -64.77 68.09 -10.35
CA ILE A 727 -64.54 69.43 -9.81
C ILE A 727 -64.61 70.43 -10.97
N THR A 728 -65.65 71.25 -10.98
CA THR A 728 -65.88 72.27 -12.03
C THR A 728 -65.28 73.60 -11.59
N ILE A 729 -64.35 74.14 -12.37
CA ILE A 729 -63.56 75.32 -12.03
C ILE A 729 -63.66 76.35 -13.16
N ARG A 730 -63.67 77.64 -12.81
CA ARG A 730 -63.63 78.73 -13.80
C ARG A 730 -62.40 78.67 -14.67
N GLU A 731 -62.56 78.98 -15.95
CA GLU A 731 -61.48 78.90 -16.95
C GLU A 731 -60.27 79.82 -16.64
N SER A 732 -60.44 80.84 -15.79
CA SER A 732 -59.40 81.78 -15.36
C SER A 732 -58.18 81.13 -14.68
N VAL A 733 -58.34 79.96 -14.05
CA VAL A 733 -57.25 79.23 -13.34
C VAL A 733 -56.89 77.90 -14.01
N LYS A 734 -57.42 77.63 -15.20
CA LYS A 734 -57.26 76.37 -15.93
C LYS A 734 -55.80 75.94 -16.08
N THR A 735 -54.93 76.83 -16.56
CA THR A 735 -53.52 76.54 -16.79
C THR A 735 -52.79 76.11 -15.51
N VAL A 736 -53.16 76.68 -14.35
CA VAL A 736 -52.54 76.36 -13.06
C VAL A 736 -52.95 74.97 -12.58
N ILE A 737 -54.23 74.63 -12.73
CA ILE A 737 -54.75 73.30 -12.37
C ILE A 737 -54.22 72.23 -13.32
N GLU A 738 -54.16 72.48 -14.63
CA GLU A 738 -53.64 71.50 -15.60
C GLU A 738 -52.16 71.16 -15.35
N LEU A 739 -51.33 72.17 -15.03
CA LEU A 739 -49.91 71.97 -14.69
C LEU A 739 -49.70 71.20 -13.38
N SER A 740 -50.69 71.21 -12.48
CA SER A 740 -50.62 70.55 -11.17
C SER A 740 -51.59 69.38 -11.00
N ALA A 741 -52.28 68.97 -12.08
CA ALA A 741 -53.44 68.08 -12.02
C ALA A 741 -53.11 66.72 -11.39
N GLU A 742 -51.97 66.11 -11.70
CA GLU A 742 -51.59 64.82 -11.13
C GLU A 742 -51.33 64.91 -9.62
N ASN A 743 -50.61 65.93 -9.17
CA ASN A 743 -50.32 66.16 -7.75
C ASN A 743 -51.61 66.46 -6.97
N LEU A 744 -52.53 67.23 -7.56
CA LEU A 744 -53.83 67.52 -6.96
C LEU A 744 -54.69 66.26 -6.84
N ARG A 745 -54.73 65.40 -7.87
CA ARG A 745 -55.44 64.12 -7.81
C ARG A 745 -54.85 63.22 -6.72
N GLU A 746 -53.53 63.11 -6.65
CA GLU A 746 -52.86 62.29 -5.64
C GLU A 746 -53.20 62.72 -4.21
N LYS A 747 -53.20 64.03 -3.94
CA LYS A 747 -53.60 64.57 -2.63
C LYS A 747 -55.07 64.30 -2.30
N ILE A 748 -55.96 64.35 -3.28
CA ILE A 748 -57.38 64.01 -3.07
C ILE A 748 -57.52 62.51 -2.78
N TYR A 749 -56.84 61.63 -3.53
CA TYR A 749 -56.88 60.18 -3.27
C TYR A 749 -56.28 59.81 -1.91
N GLN A 750 -55.27 60.54 -1.44
CA GLN A 750 -54.71 60.32 -0.10
C GLN A 750 -55.72 60.62 1.02
N LYS A 751 -56.53 61.67 0.86
CA LYS A 751 -57.61 62.01 1.81
C LYS A 751 -58.84 61.12 1.63
N HIS A 752 -59.16 60.74 0.40
CA HIS A 752 -60.37 60.02 0.02
C HIS A 752 -60.04 58.77 -0.81
N ARG A 753 -59.60 57.71 -0.14
CA ARG A 753 -59.21 56.43 -0.76
C ARG A 753 -60.37 55.69 -1.44
N GLY A 754 -61.60 56.10 -1.16
CA GLY A 754 -62.82 55.56 -1.75
C GLY A 754 -63.07 55.98 -3.19
N LEU A 755 -62.38 57.01 -3.71
CA LEU A 755 -62.58 57.50 -5.08
C LEU A 755 -61.85 56.63 -6.11
N ASN A 756 -62.50 56.40 -7.26
CA ASN A 756 -61.89 55.71 -8.40
C ASN A 756 -61.24 56.70 -9.39
N SER A 757 -61.80 57.91 -9.51
CA SER A 757 -61.23 58.97 -10.36
C SER A 757 -61.60 60.36 -9.87
N VAL A 758 -60.75 61.35 -10.16
CA VAL A 758 -61.04 62.77 -10.00
C VAL A 758 -60.85 63.49 -11.34
N VAL A 759 -61.93 64.09 -11.82
CA VAL A 759 -62.00 64.79 -13.11
C VAL A 759 -62.11 66.29 -12.86
N PHE A 760 -61.30 67.07 -13.56
CA PHE A 760 -61.41 68.53 -13.57
C PHE A 760 -62.17 68.95 -14.83
N SER A 761 -63.23 69.73 -14.66
CA SER A 761 -64.03 70.32 -15.74
C SER A 761 -63.94 71.84 -15.70
N TRP A 762 -64.10 72.48 -16.85
CA TRP A 762 -63.98 73.93 -17.00
C TRP A 762 -65.31 74.55 -17.38
N LYS A 763 -65.58 75.74 -16.87
CA LYS A 763 -66.78 76.51 -17.22
C LYS A 763 -66.52 78.01 -17.26
#